data_AF-A0AAD9JVF4-F1
#
_entry.id   AF-A0AAD9JVF4-F1
#
_cell.length_a   1.000
_cell.length_b   1.000
_cell.length_c   1.000
_cell.angle_alpha   90.00
_cell.angle_beta   90.00
_cell.angle_gamma   90.00
#
_symmetry.space_group_name_H-M   'P 1'
#
loop_
_entity.id
_entity.type
_entity.pdbx_description
1 polymer ?
#
loop_
_entity_poly.entity_id
_entity_poly.type
_entity_poly.pdbx_seq_one_letter_code
_entity_poly.pdbx_strand_id
1 'polypeptide(L)'
;MVFKLVVLLAFFHLVGKCHPVAGIPWTYQVGQTYRYSYGTETVINVPDPSPNSKQGVGFKFSAIIEVTPLWFGAGEMLVKLQIFQPKIHSVARPQVAKVLQGLPRQPIFYKWVRAKVVHVYASEEDSVLAINIKKGIISMFHLGIESSNEEGVMNVTKLTHSETVYTCSIEDEIIITAKAQESYVITLRIEETISSVVSMNQELKFEKISGASTLKASSFDDAVATISKKQNLGLYGMILGTTFEATQNSVSQQPLMELVSKEREHLQPSKIGSVEAAYSFLELVSAFRQSNKDDVVSVLRDPDNQDILGALLDVAAAAQTTATQKAVMEILKFDDSYYIDNPERYVLAVAFSTHPSEELLQDLLVVKESIKTFIENVESCAKPGCKQMAIRALANAGITDTIPTLLQHCEFCSDMSVCEAAIKALRRMGQQHMNDEVKNVMRRIFFQKKRGYDTAVRSRALNIILDNSPTSENIAAILSETRDPHNTEFDVYVQARLFNLIDSDPSVQKMLKEAMKDGNISNYHVLAPKGKSLAFTNTMAETSSVLAKYFMFLENSRASIIKRSGMDVVAYGYGNNTMLVYGFGIFAEGLESLLGEEVEKEDEDITATAGMSLDLMEVSLRPLTFFTGSGGLMSAVWSAPSEPVSALQINILLTDHVERLHLQNGLIVELSVQGALSLDLSGSLTVSLWNKNAKSLISNRVGLAIEGSTGIKTSPFRAGIEIRSDASSVIDFQTDVDFYDKIKMCLQMSRPESVARFGTISSPDTRQYDNGSLLLRVCRLDTVEIDPESIRSPKPVMYGSAHFALSSFCRPLYDPDRLDDRTAVAICYFPARLSLLDINISTTISRRSSAVSNHDRCRL
;
A
#
# COMPACT_ATOMS: atom_id res chain seq x y z
N MET A 1 2.90 -47.94 69.13
CA MET A 1 3.91 -47.13 68.40
C MET A 1 3.61 -47.35 66.92
N VAL A 2 3.51 -46.28 66.11
CA VAL A 2 2.86 -46.22 64.76
C VAL A 2 1.40 -45.73 64.83
N PHE A 3 1.22 -44.42 64.98
CA PHE A 3 0.09 -43.60 64.48
C PHE A 3 0.36 -42.12 64.86
N LYS A 4 1.49 -41.58 64.40
CA LYS A 4 1.83 -40.15 64.44
C LYS A 4 2.75 -39.86 63.23
N LEU A 5 2.18 -39.88 62.02
CA LEU A 5 2.86 -39.37 60.82
C LEU A 5 1.89 -38.89 59.72
N VAL A 6 0.67 -38.46 60.07
CA VAL A 6 -0.36 -38.02 59.09
C VAL A 6 -0.78 -36.54 59.29
N VAL A 7 -0.17 -35.81 60.24
CA VAL A 7 -0.62 -34.44 60.59
C VAL A 7 0.34 -33.32 60.14
N LEU A 8 1.35 -33.60 59.30
CA LEU A 8 2.39 -32.60 58.96
C LEU A 8 2.53 -32.23 57.47
N LEU A 9 1.60 -32.62 56.60
CA LEU A 9 1.63 -32.30 55.15
C LEU A 9 0.35 -31.60 54.63
N ALA A 10 -0.33 -30.82 55.47
CA ALA A 10 -1.51 -30.04 55.09
C ALA A 10 -1.31 -28.52 55.30
N PHE A 11 -0.13 -28.00 54.93
CA PHE A 11 0.19 -26.55 54.92
C PHE A 11 0.95 -26.16 53.64
N PHE A 12 0.51 -26.66 52.50
CA PHE A 12 0.81 -26.03 51.21
C PHE A 12 -0.45 -25.29 50.77
N HIS A 13 -0.37 -23.96 50.72
CA HIS A 13 -1.41 -23.11 50.15
C HIS A 13 -1.84 -23.66 48.79
N LEU A 14 -3.12 -24.02 48.67
CA LEU A 14 -3.75 -24.37 47.40
C LEU A 14 -3.74 -23.13 46.50
N VAL A 15 -2.75 -23.04 45.61
CA VAL A 15 -2.75 -22.11 44.48
C VAL A 15 -3.44 -22.83 43.32
N GLY A 16 -4.72 -22.55 43.11
CA GLY A 16 -5.48 -23.01 41.95
C GLY A 16 -5.51 -21.96 40.84
N LYS A 17 -5.52 -22.39 39.57
CA LYS A 17 -5.89 -21.51 38.45
C LYS A 17 -7.40 -21.25 38.54
N CYS A 18 -7.82 -20.03 38.84
CA CYS A 18 -9.24 -19.67 38.84
C CYS A 18 -9.75 -19.61 37.40
N HIS A 19 -10.66 -20.51 37.04
CA HIS A 19 -11.61 -20.22 35.96
C HIS A 19 -12.70 -19.31 36.55
N PRO A 20 -13.06 -18.20 35.89
CA PRO A 20 -14.15 -17.37 36.36
C PRO A 20 -15.46 -18.16 36.26
N VAL A 21 -15.91 -18.70 37.39
CA VAL A 21 -17.32 -19.06 37.55
C VAL A 21 -18.07 -17.75 37.61
N ALA A 22 -19.06 -17.60 36.72
CA ALA A 22 -19.84 -16.40 36.53
C ALA A 22 -20.31 -15.76 37.85
N GLY A 23 -19.85 -14.54 38.11
CA GLY A 23 -20.58 -13.58 38.95
C GLY A 23 -20.22 -13.48 40.44
N ILE A 24 -19.12 -14.05 40.93
CA ILE A 24 -18.63 -13.77 42.29
C ILE A 24 -17.62 -12.60 42.23
N PRO A 25 -17.94 -11.41 42.77
CA PRO A 25 -17.07 -10.24 42.72
C PRO A 25 -15.95 -10.35 43.77
N TRP A 26 -14.76 -9.86 43.43
CA TRP A 26 -13.62 -9.74 44.35
C TRP A 26 -14.03 -9.13 45.70
N THR A 27 -13.76 -9.80 46.82
CA THR A 27 -14.23 -9.40 48.16
C THR A 27 -13.19 -8.54 48.91
N TYR A 28 -12.95 -7.32 48.41
CA TYR A 28 -12.13 -6.33 49.11
C TYR A 28 -12.88 -5.74 50.33
N GLN A 29 -12.28 -5.83 51.52
CA GLN A 29 -12.88 -5.33 52.76
C GLN A 29 -12.67 -3.83 52.95
N VAL A 30 -13.72 -3.13 53.38
CA VAL A 30 -13.69 -1.69 53.65
C VAL A 30 -12.81 -1.39 54.86
N GLY A 31 -11.92 -0.41 54.75
CA GLY A 31 -10.97 -0.07 55.83
C GLY A 31 -9.74 -0.98 55.89
N GLN A 32 -9.47 -1.76 54.84
CA GLN A 32 -8.19 -2.43 54.64
C GLN A 32 -7.46 -1.82 53.44
N THR A 33 -6.16 -1.62 53.57
CA THR A 33 -5.28 -1.24 52.47
C THR A 33 -4.54 -2.47 51.99
N TYR A 34 -4.70 -2.76 50.70
CA TYR A 34 -4.03 -3.86 50.00
C TYR A 34 -2.84 -3.28 49.25
N ARG A 35 -1.64 -3.79 49.58
CA ARG A 35 -0.41 -3.36 48.95
C ARG A 35 0.02 -4.36 47.87
N TYR A 36 0.26 -3.84 46.68
CA TYR A 36 0.66 -4.60 45.51
C TYR A 36 1.97 -4.06 44.93
N SER A 37 2.78 -4.96 44.39
CA SER A 37 3.91 -4.64 43.52
C SER A 37 3.44 -4.71 42.07
N TYR A 38 3.68 -3.65 41.30
CA TYR A 38 3.28 -3.56 39.90
C TYR A 38 4.47 -3.32 38.99
N GLY A 39 4.53 -4.09 37.91
CA GLY A 39 5.47 -3.91 36.81
C GLY A 39 4.77 -3.96 35.47
N THR A 40 5.14 -3.07 34.55
CA THR A 40 4.75 -3.17 33.15
C THR A 40 5.94 -2.93 32.25
N GLU A 41 5.96 -3.64 31.14
CA GLU A 41 6.99 -3.55 30.10
C GLU A 41 6.30 -3.45 28.75
N THR A 42 6.65 -2.43 27.98
CA THR A 42 6.18 -2.25 26.60
C THR A 42 7.39 -2.20 25.70
N VAL A 43 7.43 -3.08 24.71
CA VAL A 43 8.52 -3.22 23.74
C VAL A 43 7.95 -3.09 22.34
N ILE A 44 8.57 -2.25 21.54
CA ILE A 44 8.33 -2.11 20.11
C ILE A 44 9.54 -2.73 19.41
N ASN A 45 9.30 -3.64 18.49
CA ASN A 45 10.35 -4.32 17.73
C ASN A 45 9.96 -4.47 16.25
N VAL A 46 10.96 -4.70 15.41
CA VAL A 46 10.76 -5.17 14.03
C VAL A 46 10.87 -6.70 14.03
N PRO A 47 9.98 -7.44 13.34
CA PRO A 47 10.10 -8.89 13.18
C PRO A 47 11.37 -9.22 12.40
N ASP A 48 12.46 -9.56 13.09
CA ASP A 48 13.68 -10.05 12.46
C ASP A 48 13.73 -11.58 12.61
N PRO A 49 13.81 -12.36 11.52
CA PRO A 49 13.92 -13.83 11.57
C PRO A 49 15.28 -14.32 12.12
N SER A 50 16.23 -13.43 12.41
CA SER A 50 17.54 -13.82 12.95
C SER A 50 17.54 -14.03 14.47
N PRO A 51 18.17 -15.11 14.99
CA PRO A 51 18.26 -15.41 16.43
C PRO A 51 19.09 -14.39 17.24
N ASN A 52 19.66 -13.37 16.57
CA ASN A 52 20.42 -12.27 17.17
C ASN A 52 19.65 -10.93 17.04
N SER A 53 18.32 -10.94 17.18
CA SER A 53 17.51 -9.72 17.14
C SER A 53 18.04 -8.68 18.14
N LYS A 54 18.26 -7.44 17.65
CA LYS A 54 18.65 -6.31 18.50
C LYS A 54 17.56 -6.05 19.54
N GLN A 55 17.96 -5.57 20.72
CA GLN A 55 17.03 -5.16 21.79
C GLN A 55 16.03 -4.14 21.22
N GLY A 56 14.74 -4.51 21.23
CA GLY A 56 13.64 -3.62 20.86
C GLY A 56 13.61 -2.37 21.73
N VAL A 57 12.94 -1.32 21.23
CA VAL A 57 12.84 -0.06 21.96
C VAL A 57 11.59 -0.10 22.83
N GLY A 58 11.73 0.27 24.10
CA GLY A 58 10.61 0.15 25.02
C GLY A 58 10.85 0.81 26.36
N PHE A 59 9.82 0.74 27.20
CA PHE A 59 9.87 1.23 28.57
C PHE A 59 9.42 0.15 29.54
N LYS A 60 10.09 0.15 30.70
CA LYS A 60 9.72 -0.63 31.87
C LYS A 60 9.34 0.30 33.00
N PHE A 61 8.10 0.22 33.45
CA PHE A 61 7.59 0.95 34.60
C PHE A 61 7.42 -0.02 35.77
N SER A 62 7.86 0.39 36.95
CA SER A 62 7.68 -0.36 38.19
C SER A 62 7.26 0.58 39.32
N ALA A 63 6.28 0.16 40.12
CA ALA A 63 5.79 0.94 41.24
C ALA A 63 5.15 0.05 42.31
N ILE A 64 4.98 0.62 43.50
CA ILE A 64 4.20 0.02 44.59
C ILE A 64 2.84 0.69 44.61
N ILE A 65 1.77 -0.09 44.70
CA ILE A 65 0.40 0.37 44.60
C ILE A 65 -0.33 0.03 45.89
N GLU A 66 -1.04 1.01 46.44
CA GLU A 66 -1.93 0.80 47.57
C GLU A 66 -3.38 1.02 47.11
N VAL A 67 -4.20 -0.02 47.30
CA VAL A 67 -5.63 -0.03 47.00
C VAL A 67 -6.40 -0.04 48.32
N THR A 68 -7.16 1.01 48.59
CA THR A 68 -7.92 1.17 49.83
C THR A 68 -9.40 1.38 49.51
N PRO A 69 -10.29 0.42 49.81
CA PRO A 69 -11.72 0.64 49.75
C PRO A 69 -12.14 1.56 50.90
N LEU A 70 -12.64 2.75 50.56
CA LEU A 70 -12.97 3.80 51.53
C LEU A 70 -14.41 3.76 51.99
N TRP A 71 -15.33 3.38 51.10
CA TRP A 71 -16.77 3.38 51.35
C TRP A 71 -17.45 2.26 50.56
N PHE A 72 -18.50 1.69 51.15
CA PHE A 72 -19.39 0.72 50.53
C PHE A 72 -20.84 1.05 50.90
N GLY A 73 -21.72 1.11 49.91
CA GLY A 73 -23.14 1.34 50.11
C GLY A 73 -23.94 0.97 48.86
N ALA A 74 -25.11 0.34 49.05
CA ALA A 74 -26.01 -0.08 47.96
C ALA A 74 -25.37 -0.95 46.85
N GLY A 75 -24.31 -1.72 47.16
CA GLY A 75 -23.59 -2.56 46.19
C GLY A 75 -22.55 -1.82 45.35
N GLU A 76 -22.33 -0.53 45.65
CA GLU A 76 -21.28 0.31 45.06
C GLU A 76 -20.14 0.49 46.06
N MET A 77 -18.91 0.46 45.56
CA MET A 77 -17.71 0.65 46.35
C MET A 77 -16.91 1.83 45.79
N LEU A 78 -16.46 2.72 46.68
CA LEU A 78 -15.51 3.77 46.35
C LEU A 78 -14.12 3.32 46.77
N VAL A 79 -13.24 3.16 45.79
CA VAL A 79 -11.88 2.68 46.01
C VAL A 79 -10.87 3.78 45.69
N LYS A 80 -9.90 3.95 46.58
CA LYS A 80 -8.76 4.83 46.42
C LYS A 80 -7.55 4.02 45.96
N LEU A 81 -6.89 4.48 44.90
CA LEU A 81 -5.63 3.93 44.43
C LEU A 81 -4.53 4.98 44.52
N GLN A 82 -3.42 4.61 45.16
CA GLN A 82 -2.26 5.48 45.33
C GLN A 82 -0.97 4.78 44.90
N ILE A 83 -0.15 5.49 44.10
CA ILE A 83 1.11 4.98 43.56
C ILE A 83 2.27 5.52 44.39
N PHE A 84 3.19 4.63 44.77
CA PHE A 84 4.40 4.93 45.52
C PHE A 84 5.64 4.47 44.75
N GLN A 85 6.73 5.25 44.88
CA GLN A 85 8.05 4.95 44.31
C GLN A 85 8.05 4.54 42.83
N PRO A 86 7.45 5.34 41.90
CA PRO A 86 7.47 5.01 40.49
C PRO A 86 8.91 5.07 39.94
N LYS A 87 9.32 4.03 39.23
CA LYS A 87 10.60 3.95 38.51
C LYS A 87 10.35 3.61 37.06
N ILE A 88 10.96 4.37 36.15
CA ILE A 88 10.95 4.09 34.70
C ILE A 88 12.37 3.81 34.22
N HIS A 89 12.51 2.74 33.44
CA HIS A 89 13.73 2.36 32.76
C HIS A 89 13.47 2.23 31.26
N SER A 90 14.41 2.68 30.43
CA SER A 90 14.40 2.34 29.00
C SER A 90 14.87 0.90 28.84
N VAL A 91 14.17 0.11 28.02
CA VAL A 91 14.52 -1.29 27.71
C VAL A 91 15.84 -1.35 26.92
N ALA A 92 16.03 -0.43 25.98
CA ALA A 92 17.25 -0.35 25.15
C ALA A 92 18.46 0.24 25.91
N ARG A 93 18.22 1.09 26.92
CA ARG A 93 19.27 1.71 27.74
C ARG A 93 18.91 1.67 29.23
N PRO A 94 19.06 0.52 29.92
CA PRO A 94 18.71 0.39 31.34
C PRO A 94 19.55 1.29 32.27
N GLN A 95 20.71 1.75 31.80
CA GLN A 95 21.64 2.64 32.51
C GLN A 95 21.15 4.11 32.58
N VAL A 96 20.25 4.53 31.68
CA VAL A 96 19.72 5.91 31.64
C VAL A 96 18.43 5.97 32.45
N ALA A 97 18.55 6.12 33.76
CA ALA A 97 17.42 6.39 34.63
C ALA A 97 17.04 7.87 34.53
N LYS A 98 16.16 8.25 33.61
CA LYS A 98 15.47 9.54 33.71
C LYS A 98 14.38 9.41 34.77
N VAL A 99 14.63 10.03 35.92
CA VAL A 99 13.64 10.20 36.99
C VAL A 99 12.54 11.11 36.42
N LEU A 100 11.35 10.55 36.19
CA LEU A 100 10.17 11.37 35.91
C LEU A 100 9.89 12.24 37.12
N GLN A 101 10.30 13.51 37.05
CA GLN A 101 9.94 14.55 38.03
C GLN A 101 8.47 15.02 37.90
N GLY A 102 7.61 14.29 37.17
CA GLY A 102 6.26 14.76 36.80
C GLY A 102 5.13 13.73 36.88
N LEU A 103 5.31 12.59 37.58
CA LEU A 103 4.17 11.73 37.95
C LEU A 103 3.65 12.17 39.34
N PRO A 104 2.50 12.87 39.41
CA PRO A 104 1.94 13.31 40.68
C PRO A 104 1.55 12.15 41.59
N ARG A 105 1.89 12.31 42.88
CA ARG A 105 1.60 11.37 43.98
C ARG A 105 0.13 11.34 44.41
N GLN A 106 -0.73 12.08 43.72
CA GLN A 106 -2.11 12.24 44.12
C GLN A 106 -2.91 10.95 43.89
N PRO A 107 -3.81 10.60 44.81
CA PRO A 107 -4.63 9.42 44.68
C PRO A 107 -5.68 9.58 43.58
N ILE A 108 -6.01 8.48 42.92
CA ILE A 108 -7.15 8.40 42.01
C ILE A 108 -8.26 7.60 42.68
N PHE A 109 -9.51 7.97 42.42
CA PHE A 109 -10.66 7.29 43.00
C PHE A 109 -11.48 6.65 41.89
N TYR A 110 -12.10 5.49 42.13
CA TYR A 110 -12.98 4.88 41.14
C TYR A 110 -14.19 4.23 41.78
N LYS A 111 -15.29 4.25 41.03
CA LYS A 111 -16.54 3.60 41.35
C LYS A 111 -16.50 2.16 40.87
N TRP A 112 -16.57 1.23 41.82
CA TRP A 112 -16.51 -0.19 41.55
C TRP A 112 -17.83 -0.87 41.92
N VAL A 113 -18.46 -1.54 40.95
CA VAL A 113 -19.76 -2.20 41.11
C VAL A 113 -19.64 -3.61 40.55
N ARG A 114 -19.79 -4.63 41.40
CA ARG A 114 -19.77 -6.07 40.99
C ARG A 114 -18.59 -6.43 40.06
N ALA A 115 -17.35 -6.13 40.47
CA ALA A 115 -16.13 -6.37 39.68
C ALA A 115 -16.00 -5.56 38.36
N LYS A 116 -16.90 -4.59 38.12
CA LYS A 116 -16.86 -3.66 36.99
C LYS A 116 -16.58 -2.23 37.43
N VAL A 117 -15.58 -1.59 36.81
CA VAL A 117 -15.25 -0.19 37.05
C VAL A 117 -16.15 0.67 36.17
N VAL A 118 -16.91 1.59 36.77
CA VAL A 118 -17.92 2.40 36.05
C VAL A 118 -17.41 3.81 35.77
N HIS A 119 -16.87 4.49 36.79
CA HIS A 119 -16.34 5.84 36.68
C HIS A 119 -15.03 5.96 37.44
N VAL A 120 -14.14 6.80 36.90
CA VAL A 120 -12.85 7.15 37.51
C VAL A 120 -12.88 8.65 37.82
N TYR A 121 -12.37 9.04 38.98
CA TYR A 121 -12.28 10.42 39.44
C TYR A 121 -10.81 10.75 39.66
N ALA A 122 -10.28 11.65 38.84
CA ALA A 122 -8.90 12.11 38.91
C ALA A 122 -8.83 13.57 39.36
N SER A 123 -7.66 13.99 39.81
CA SER A 123 -7.38 15.38 40.16
C SER A 123 -7.10 16.21 38.90
N GLU A 124 -7.58 17.45 38.86
CA GLU A 124 -7.30 18.40 37.77
C GLU A 124 -5.80 18.74 37.62
N GLU A 125 -5.00 18.52 38.66
CA GLU A 125 -3.55 18.73 38.63
C GLU A 125 -2.76 17.56 37.97
N ASP A 126 -3.41 16.41 37.73
CA ASP A 126 -2.75 15.25 37.13
C ASP A 126 -2.56 15.43 35.62
N SER A 127 -1.38 15.06 35.11
CA SER A 127 -1.15 15.01 33.65
C SER A 127 -1.97 13.89 33.00
N VAL A 128 -2.33 14.07 31.73
CA VAL A 128 -3.08 13.07 30.95
C VAL A 128 -2.38 11.71 30.94
N LEU A 129 -1.05 11.69 30.81
CA LEU A 129 -0.24 10.46 30.92
C LEU A 129 -0.39 9.79 32.30
N ALA A 130 -0.33 10.55 33.39
CA ALA A 130 -0.46 10.00 34.74
C ALA A 130 -1.85 9.37 34.95
N ILE A 131 -2.89 10.03 34.47
CA ILE A 131 -4.27 9.52 34.51
C ILE A 131 -4.39 8.24 33.68
N ASN A 132 -3.81 8.20 32.49
CA ASN A 132 -3.87 7.01 31.64
C ASN A 132 -3.14 5.80 32.25
N ILE A 133 -1.94 6.00 32.83
CA ILE A 133 -1.24 4.92 33.54
C ILE A 133 -2.07 4.43 34.73
N LYS A 134 -2.67 5.35 35.50
CA LYS A 134 -3.57 4.99 36.60
C LYS A 134 -4.79 4.21 36.11
N LYS A 135 -5.40 4.59 34.98
CA LYS A 135 -6.48 3.84 34.31
C LYS A 135 -6.05 2.44 33.88
N GLY A 136 -4.85 2.29 33.33
CA GLY A 136 -4.29 1.00 32.93
C GLY A 136 -3.91 0.07 34.09
N ILE A 137 -3.75 0.62 35.30
CA ILE A 137 -3.66 -0.17 36.53
C ILE A 137 -5.07 -0.57 37.00
N ILE A 138 -6.03 0.38 36.95
CA ILE A 138 -7.42 0.13 37.35
C ILE A 138 -8.08 -0.93 36.45
N SER A 139 -7.72 -1.00 35.17
CA SER A 139 -8.22 -2.02 34.23
C SER A 139 -7.87 -3.45 34.67
N MET A 140 -6.76 -3.68 35.37
CA MET A 140 -6.40 -5.00 35.93
C MET A 140 -7.37 -5.48 37.02
N PHE A 141 -8.16 -4.58 37.60
CA PHE A 141 -9.23 -4.91 38.57
C PHE A 141 -10.61 -4.98 37.90
N HIS A 142 -10.68 -4.75 36.58
CA HIS A 142 -11.90 -4.85 35.79
C HIS A 142 -12.01 -6.23 35.14
N LEU A 143 -13.06 -6.98 35.48
CA LEU A 143 -13.43 -8.21 34.75
C LEU A 143 -14.31 -7.84 33.55
N GLY A 144 -13.70 -7.81 32.36
CA GLY A 144 -14.37 -7.70 31.06
C GLY A 144 -13.88 -8.81 30.14
N ILE A 145 -14.80 -9.50 29.47
CA ILE A 145 -14.47 -10.49 28.42
C ILE A 145 -14.56 -9.73 27.11
N GLU A 146 -13.43 -9.43 26.48
CA GLU A 146 -13.39 -8.94 25.10
C GLU A 146 -12.75 -10.01 24.21
N SER A 147 -13.45 -10.34 23.13
CA SER A 147 -13.02 -11.30 22.11
C SER A 147 -12.09 -10.61 21.11
N SER A 148 -11.04 -11.33 20.69
CA SER A 148 -10.17 -10.93 19.59
C SER A 148 -10.96 -10.75 18.29
N ASN A 149 -10.85 -9.59 17.66
CA ASN A 149 -11.31 -9.34 16.30
C ASN A 149 -10.10 -9.10 15.39
N GLU A 150 -10.13 -9.69 14.20
CA GLU A 150 -9.28 -9.29 13.08
C GLU A 150 -9.96 -8.11 12.39
N GLU A 151 -9.34 -6.94 12.44
CA GLU A 151 -9.77 -5.77 11.66
C GLU A 151 -8.68 -5.49 10.63
N GLY A 152 -9.06 -5.54 9.36
CA GLY A 152 -8.18 -5.22 8.24
C GLY A 152 -8.70 -3.99 7.51
N VAL A 153 -7.88 -2.93 7.45
CA VAL A 153 -8.07 -1.82 6.52
C VAL A 153 -7.26 -2.15 5.25
N MET A 154 -7.72 -1.68 4.08
CA MET A 154 -7.33 -2.12 2.73
C MET A 154 -5.81 -2.32 2.46
N ASN A 155 -4.90 -1.68 3.20
CA ASN A 155 -3.44 -1.79 2.98
C ASN A 155 -2.61 -2.23 4.21
N VAL A 156 -3.18 -2.22 5.42
CA VAL A 156 -2.46 -2.58 6.67
C VAL A 156 -3.24 -3.67 7.41
N THR A 157 -2.59 -4.79 7.71
CA THR A 157 -3.19 -5.87 8.50
C THR A 157 -2.73 -5.78 9.96
N LYS A 158 -3.68 -5.98 10.87
CA LYS A 158 -3.45 -5.91 12.31
C LYS A 158 -3.92 -7.23 12.95
N LEU A 159 -2.98 -7.96 13.54
CA LEU A 159 -3.28 -9.12 14.37
C LEU A 159 -3.16 -8.70 15.84
N THR A 160 -4.25 -8.86 16.58
CA THR A 160 -4.34 -8.49 17.99
C THR A 160 -4.49 -9.74 18.84
N HIS A 161 -3.62 -9.90 19.83
CA HIS A 161 -3.72 -10.95 20.83
C HIS A 161 -3.64 -10.31 22.22
N SER A 162 -4.64 -10.56 23.06
CA SER A 162 -4.72 -10.05 24.43
C SER A 162 -5.17 -11.17 25.34
N GLU A 163 -4.37 -11.50 26.34
CA GLU A 163 -4.65 -12.50 27.37
C GLU A 163 -4.38 -11.90 28.76
N THR A 164 -5.31 -12.13 29.71
CA THR A 164 -5.07 -11.80 31.12
C THR A 164 -5.33 -13.01 32.00
N VAL A 165 -4.30 -13.45 32.71
CA VAL A 165 -4.33 -14.62 33.60
C VAL A 165 -4.36 -14.15 35.05
N TYR A 166 -5.43 -14.49 35.75
CA TYR A 166 -5.61 -14.20 37.18
C TYR A 166 -5.32 -15.45 38.03
N THR A 167 -4.59 -15.25 39.13
CA THR A 167 -4.40 -16.24 40.19
C THR A 167 -4.90 -15.65 41.50
N CYS A 168 -5.87 -16.33 42.12
CA CYS A 168 -6.56 -15.84 43.30
C CYS A 168 -6.41 -16.80 44.48
N SER A 169 -6.57 -16.28 45.70
CA SER A 169 -6.73 -17.10 46.90
C SER A 169 -8.14 -17.68 46.92
N ILE A 170 -8.25 -18.98 47.19
CA ILE A 170 -9.57 -19.66 47.32
C ILE A 170 -10.27 -19.23 48.62
N GLU A 171 -9.52 -18.77 49.64
CA GLU A 171 -10.07 -18.44 50.96
C GLU A 171 -10.51 -16.97 51.09
N ASP A 172 -9.81 -16.04 50.43
CA ASP A 172 -10.04 -14.59 50.57
C ASP A 172 -10.58 -13.93 49.28
N GLU A 173 -10.71 -14.68 48.17
CA GLU A 173 -11.16 -14.20 46.84
C GLU A 173 -10.48 -12.89 46.35
N ILE A 174 -9.25 -12.65 46.81
CA ILE A 174 -8.38 -11.53 46.40
C ILE A 174 -7.44 -11.91 45.25
N ILE A 175 -7.02 -10.91 44.47
CA ILE A 175 -5.96 -11.11 43.45
C ILE A 175 -4.64 -11.37 44.17
N ILE A 176 -4.02 -12.52 43.96
CA ILE A 176 -2.63 -12.79 44.40
C ILE A 176 -1.67 -12.34 43.30
N THR A 177 -1.89 -12.81 42.08
CA THR A 177 -1.12 -12.42 40.91
C THR A 177 -2.04 -12.22 39.72
N ALA A 178 -1.90 -11.12 39.01
CA ALA A 178 -2.48 -10.93 37.69
C ALA A 178 -1.38 -10.65 36.68
N LYS A 179 -1.42 -11.36 35.55
CA LYS A 179 -0.49 -11.19 34.44
C LYS A 179 -1.29 -10.89 33.18
N ALA A 180 -1.06 -9.75 32.56
CA ALA A 180 -1.65 -9.41 31.26
C ALA A 180 -0.55 -9.39 30.20
N GLN A 181 -0.85 -9.95 29.04
CA GLN A 181 0.00 -9.96 27.86
C GLN A 181 -0.84 -9.51 26.67
N GLU A 182 -0.33 -8.52 25.95
CA GLU A 182 -0.95 -7.95 24.76
C GLU A 182 0.10 -7.84 23.66
N SER A 183 -0.24 -8.27 22.45
CA SER A 183 0.64 -8.16 21.29
C SER A 183 -0.13 -7.72 20.07
N TYR A 184 0.41 -6.70 19.39
CA TYR A 184 -0.03 -6.24 18.09
C TYR A 184 1.05 -6.55 17.07
N VAL A 185 0.67 -7.26 16.00
CA VAL A 185 1.50 -7.44 14.82
C VAL A 185 0.87 -6.65 13.69
N ILE A 186 1.64 -5.70 13.18
CA ILE A 186 1.22 -4.79 12.11
C ILE A 186 2.09 -5.08 10.89
N THR A 187 1.46 -5.36 9.75
CA THR A 187 2.15 -5.66 8.50
C THR A 187 1.57 -4.83 7.36
N LEU A 188 2.44 -4.23 6.56
CA LEU A 188 2.04 -3.59 5.30
C LEU A 188 1.78 -4.67 4.24
N ARG A 189 0.60 -4.67 3.63
CA ARG A 189 0.21 -5.72 2.67
C ARG A 189 1.03 -5.70 1.38
N ILE A 190 1.41 -4.51 0.93
CA ILE A 190 2.21 -4.31 -0.30
C ILE A 190 3.64 -4.83 -0.11
N GLU A 191 4.17 -4.74 1.12
CA GLU A 191 5.55 -5.11 1.43
C GLU A 191 5.63 -5.68 2.86
N GLU A 192 5.62 -7.01 2.97
CA GLU A 192 5.56 -7.70 4.26
C GLU A 192 6.78 -7.46 5.15
N THR A 193 7.92 -7.06 4.56
CA THR A 193 9.13 -6.69 5.31
C THR A 193 8.94 -5.44 6.16
N ILE A 194 7.97 -4.59 5.82
CA ILE A 194 7.55 -3.46 6.64
C ILE A 194 6.53 -3.95 7.65
N SER A 195 7.05 -4.46 8.77
CA SER A 195 6.25 -4.93 9.89
C SER A 195 6.76 -4.42 11.21
N SER A 196 5.86 -4.24 12.17
CA SER A 196 6.20 -3.86 13.53
C SER A 196 5.40 -4.69 14.53
N VAL A 197 6.05 -5.05 15.64
CA VAL A 197 5.45 -5.78 16.74
C VAL A 197 5.49 -4.89 17.96
N VAL A 198 4.32 -4.65 18.54
CA VAL A 198 4.16 -4.00 19.84
C VAL A 198 3.79 -5.09 20.82
N SER A 199 4.62 -5.31 21.84
CA SER A 199 4.36 -6.26 22.92
C SER A 199 4.27 -5.53 24.24
N MET A 200 3.23 -5.81 25.01
CA MET A 200 2.99 -5.26 26.33
C MET A 200 2.79 -6.40 27.32
N ASN A 201 3.51 -6.32 28.44
CA ASN A 201 3.36 -7.21 29.58
C ASN A 201 3.04 -6.38 30.83
N GLN A 202 2.10 -6.84 31.65
CA GLN A 202 1.80 -6.33 32.99
C GLN A 202 1.85 -7.45 34.01
N GLU A 203 2.40 -7.17 35.18
CA GLU A 203 2.43 -8.07 36.32
C GLU A 203 2.05 -7.31 37.60
N LEU A 204 1.08 -7.85 38.32
CA LEU A 204 0.54 -7.30 39.56
C LEU A 204 0.63 -8.39 40.63
N LYS A 205 1.41 -8.16 41.70
CA LYS A 205 1.71 -9.13 42.77
C LYS A 205 1.30 -8.59 44.14
N PHE A 206 0.55 -9.38 44.90
CA PHE A 206 0.15 -9.02 46.26
C PHE A 206 1.33 -9.09 47.26
N GLU A 207 1.48 -8.09 48.13
CA GLU A 207 2.52 -8.05 49.17
C GLU A 207 1.95 -8.24 50.58
N LYS A 208 1.03 -7.36 51.01
CA LYS A 208 0.49 -7.35 52.38
C LYS A 208 -0.82 -6.57 52.51
N ILE A 209 -1.56 -6.84 53.59
CA ILE A 209 -2.71 -6.05 54.05
C ILE A 209 -2.31 -5.16 55.23
N SER A 210 -2.89 -3.97 55.33
CA SER A 210 -2.72 -3.04 56.45
C SER A 210 -4.05 -2.38 56.80
N GLY A 211 -4.28 -2.02 58.07
CA GLY A 211 -5.53 -1.37 58.49
C GLY A 211 -5.61 0.10 58.03
N ALA A 212 -6.79 0.55 57.60
CA ALA A 212 -7.07 1.90 57.13
C ALA A 212 -8.38 2.47 57.72
N SER A 213 -8.51 3.80 57.66
CA SER A 213 -9.72 4.48 58.15
C SER A 213 -10.86 4.38 57.14
N THR A 214 -12.07 4.15 57.65
CA THR A 214 -13.30 4.08 56.85
C THR A 214 -13.95 5.46 56.72
N LEU A 215 -14.60 5.72 55.59
CA LEU A 215 -15.32 6.97 55.36
C LEU A 215 -16.81 6.79 55.67
N LYS A 216 -17.38 7.66 56.50
CA LYS A 216 -18.82 7.71 56.76
C LYS A 216 -19.48 8.73 55.81
N ALA A 217 -20.26 8.25 54.85
CA ALA A 217 -21.02 9.07 53.90
C ALA A 217 -22.38 8.42 53.59
N SER A 218 -23.37 9.24 53.25
CA SER A 218 -24.77 8.80 53.04
C SER A 218 -25.04 8.31 51.62
N SER A 219 -24.32 8.83 50.63
CA SER A 219 -24.38 8.45 49.21
C SER A 219 -22.97 8.44 48.59
N PHE A 220 -22.84 7.87 47.40
CA PHE A 220 -21.57 7.85 46.66
C PHE A 220 -21.07 9.28 46.35
N ASP A 221 -21.95 10.16 45.91
CA ASP A 221 -21.59 11.56 45.58
C ASP A 221 -21.21 12.35 46.84
N ASP A 222 -21.87 12.09 47.97
CA ASP A 222 -21.52 12.65 49.28
C ASP A 222 -20.13 12.16 49.76
N ALA A 223 -19.78 10.91 49.46
CA ALA A 223 -18.45 10.36 49.73
C ALA A 223 -17.35 11.05 48.91
N VAL A 224 -17.58 11.26 47.61
CA VAL A 224 -16.65 11.98 46.72
C VAL A 224 -16.52 13.45 47.14
N ALA A 225 -17.62 14.13 47.46
CA ALA A 225 -17.62 15.52 47.94
C ALA A 225 -16.88 15.68 49.28
N THR A 226 -17.04 14.72 50.20
CA THR A 226 -16.33 14.69 51.48
C THR A 226 -14.82 14.52 51.28
N ILE A 227 -14.40 13.71 50.31
CA ILE A 227 -12.98 13.49 49.98
C ILE A 227 -12.37 14.73 49.32
N SER A 228 -13.07 15.32 48.35
CA SER A 228 -12.64 16.56 47.69
C SER A 228 -12.40 17.67 48.71
N LYS A 229 -13.32 17.86 49.67
CA LYS A 229 -13.17 18.83 50.77
C LYS A 229 -12.05 18.48 51.76
N LYS A 230 -11.90 17.21 52.14
CA LYS A 230 -10.88 16.78 53.13
C LYS A 230 -9.45 16.82 52.58
N GLN A 231 -9.27 16.60 51.28
CA GLN A 231 -7.94 16.54 50.65
C GLN A 231 -7.61 17.78 49.82
N ASN A 232 -8.53 18.74 49.72
CA ASN A 232 -8.40 19.96 48.90
C ASN A 232 -8.05 19.64 47.43
N LEU A 233 -8.75 18.66 46.85
CA LEU A 233 -8.54 18.18 45.48
C LEU A 233 -9.76 18.53 44.61
N GLY A 234 -9.54 19.20 43.48
CA GLY A 234 -10.53 19.36 42.41
C GLY A 234 -10.67 18.03 41.67
N LEU A 235 -11.73 17.26 41.97
CA LEU A 235 -11.97 15.96 41.37
C LEU A 235 -13.00 16.07 40.24
N TYR A 236 -12.68 15.50 39.09
CA TYR A 236 -13.61 15.40 37.95
C TYR A 236 -13.77 13.95 37.48
N GLY A 237 -14.99 13.59 37.10
CA GLY A 237 -15.36 12.24 36.69
C GLY A 237 -15.08 11.97 35.21
N MET A 238 -14.58 10.78 34.91
CA MET A 238 -14.27 10.31 33.55
C MET A 238 -14.53 8.81 33.39
N ILE A 239 -14.57 8.35 32.13
CA ILE A 239 -14.64 6.93 31.78
C ILE A 239 -13.25 6.26 31.87
N LEU A 240 -13.22 4.93 31.95
CA LEU A 240 -12.00 4.13 32.06
C LEU A 240 -11.11 4.18 30.81
N GLY A 241 -11.66 4.55 29.64
CA GLY A 241 -10.91 4.70 28.40
C GLY A 241 -9.79 5.73 28.50
N THR A 242 -8.66 5.45 27.87
CA THR A 242 -7.51 6.36 27.84
C THR A 242 -7.78 7.57 26.94
N THR A 243 -7.26 8.71 27.35
CA THR A 243 -7.42 9.99 26.65
C THR A 243 -6.12 10.35 25.97
N PHE A 244 -6.17 10.66 24.67
CA PHE A 244 -4.99 11.09 23.93
C PHE A 244 -4.61 12.52 24.35
N GLU A 245 -3.34 12.71 24.71
CA GLU A 245 -2.75 14.03 24.87
C GLU A 245 -2.29 14.47 23.48
N ALA A 246 -2.90 15.50 22.91
CA ALA A 246 -2.38 16.11 21.70
C ALA A 246 -1.03 16.75 22.06
N THR A 247 0.07 16.01 21.89
CA THR A 247 1.39 16.62 21.97
C THR A 247 1.42 17.73 20.93
N GLN A 248 1.55 18.99 21.38
CA GLN A 248 2.06 20.04 20.51
C GLN A 248 3.40 19.53 20.01
N ASN A 249 3.47 19.23 18.71
CA ASN A 249 4.65 18.66 18.10
C ASN A 249 5.82 19.60 18.37
N SER A 250 6.70 19.23 19.29
CA SER A 250 8.07 19.74 19.39
C SER A 250 8.97 19.12 18.30
N VAL A 251 8.44 18.96 17.08
CA VAL A 251 9.29 19.18 15.91
C VAL A 251 9.43 20.70 15.90
N SER A 252 10.63 21.24 15.73
CA SER A 252 10.76 22.69 15.57
C SER A 252 9.66 23.15 14.61
N GLN A 253 8.74 24.00 15.07
CA GLN A 253 7.85 24.74 14.19
C GLN A 253 8.77 25.73 13.46
N GLN A 254 9.61 25.20 12.58
CA GLN A 254 10.18 25.99 11.53
C GLN A 254 8.97 26.54 10.77
N PRO A 255 8.90 27.86 10.56
CA PRO A 255 7.86 28.44 9.74
C PRO A 255 7.78 27.67 8.42
N LEU A 256 6.55 27.42 7.93
CA LEU A 256 6.32 26.64 6.71
C LEU A 256 7.20 27.12 5.53
N MET A 257 7.38 28.43 5.42
CA MET A 257 8.28 29.08 4.45
C MET A 257 9.74 28.64 4.54
N GLU A 258 10.29 28.49 5.75
CA GLU A 258 11.67 28.07 5.95
C GLU A 258 11.85 26.62 5.49
N LEU A 259 10.88 25.75 5.80
CA LEU A 259 10.91 24.35 5.38
C LEU A 259 10.81 24.22 3.85
N VAL A 260 9.92 24.98 3.21
CA VAL A 260 9.82 25.02 1.73
C VAL A 260 11.12 25.52 1.11
N SER A 261 11.78 26.52 1.71
CA SER A 261 13.07 27.00 1.22
C SER A 261 14.18 25.96 1.31
N LYS A 262 14.17 25.12 2.35
CA LYS A 262 15.13 24.02 2.56
C LYS A 262 14.93 22.90 1.54
N GLU A 263 13.68 22.52 1.27
CA GLU A 263 13.35 21.41 0.38
C GLU A 263 13.24 21.80 -1.11
N ARG A 264 13.35 23.09 -1.44
CA ARG A 264 13.20 23.66 -2.78
C ARG A 264 13.98 22.92 -3.87
N GLU A 265 15.24 22.54 -3.60
CA GLU A 265 16.08 21.86 -4.59
C GLU A 265 15.46 20.54 -5.06
N HIS A 266 14.83 19.80 -4.15
CA HIS A 266 14.22 18.50 -4.42
C HIS A 266 12.83 18.59 -5.07
N LEU A 267 12.20 19.76 -5.03
CA LEU A 267 10.89 20.03 -5.65
C LEU A 267 10.98 20.60 -7.07
N GLN A 268 12.20 20.85 -7.56
CA GLN A 268 12.42 21.35 -8.92
C GLN A 268 11.85 20.37 -9.95
N PRO A 269 11.29 20.86 -11.08
CA PRO A 269 10.78 20.00 -12.15
C PRO A 269 11.78 18.94 -12.62
N SER A 270 13.09 19.24 -12.62
CA SER A 270 14.15 18.30 -13.00
C SER A 270 14.40 17.16 -12.01
N LYS A 271 13.88 17.27 -10.78
CA LYS A 271 14.06 16.28 -9.70
C LYS A 271 12.80 15.44 -9.45
N ILE A 272 11.65 15.84 -9.98
CA ILE A 272 10.44 15.02 -9.95
C ILE A 272 10.72 13.68 -10.67
N GLY A 273 10.22 12.58 -10.11
CA GLY A 273 10.59 11.22 -10.49
C GLY A 273 11.73 10.61 -9.65
N SER A 274 12.28 11.34 -8.66
CA SER A 274 13.33 10.86 -7.75
C SER A 274 12.81 10.49 -6.35
N VAL A 275 13.60 9.71 -5.61
CA VAL A 275 13.31 9.32 -4.22
C VAL A 275 13.37 10.53 -3.28
N GLU A 276 14.31 11.45 -3.50
CA GLU A 276 14.45 12.66 -2.71
C GLU A 276 13.20 13.54 -2.83
N ALA A 277 12.67 13.71 -4.04
CA ALA A 277 11.42 14.44 -4.26
C ALA A 277 10.24 13.80 -3.49
N ALA A 278 10.18 12.47 -3.44
CA ALA A 278 9.15 11.75 -2.69
C ALA A 278 9.26 11.95 -1.16
N TYR A 279 10.47 11.97 -0.59
CA TYR A 279 10.69 12.28 0.83
C TYR A 279 10.37 13.73 1.18
N SER A 280 10.85 14.69 0.39
CA SER A 280 10.54 16.12 0.57
C SER A 280 9.04 16.37 0.48
N PHE A 281 8.35 15.66 -0.41
CA PHE A 281 6.89 15.69 -0.52
C PHE A 281 6.21 15.19 0.78
N LEU A 282 6.61 14.05 1.35
CA LEU A 282 6.05 13.54 2.61
C LEU A 282 6.25 14.50 3.79
N GLU A 283 7.44 15.08 3.90
CA GLU A 283 7.77 16.06 4.96
C GLU A 283 6.88 17.31 4.84
N LEU A 284 6.70 17.82 3.62
CA LEU A 284 5.86 18.99 3.38
C LEU A 284 4.37 18.71 3.56
N VAL A 285 3.87 17.52 3.18
CA VAL A 285 2.48 17.13 3.44
C VAL A 285 2.18 17.18 4.95
N SER A 286 3.10 16.68 5.77
CA SER A 286 2.98 16.73 7.23
C SER A 286 3.02 18.16 7.79
N ALA A 287 3.79 19.06 7.18
CA ALA A 287 3.85 20.47 7.56
C ALA A 287 2.59 21.26 7.13
N PHE A 288 2.09 21.04 5.91
CA PHE A 288 0.87 21.66 5.40
C PHE A 288 -0.35 21.27 6.26
N ARG A 289 -0.42 20.01 6.72
CA ARG A 289 -1.48 19.54 7.65
C ARG A 289 -1.53 20.30 8.97
N GLN A 290 -0.39 20.82 9.43
CA GLN A 290 -0.27 21.53 10.70
C GLN A 290 -0.37 23.06 10.54
N SER A 291 -0.42 23.56 9.31
CA SER A 291 -0.35 24.99 9.00
C SER A 291 -1.73 25.61 8.84
N ASN A 292 -1.84 26.90 9.12
CA ASN A 292 -3.09 27.64 8.92
C ASN A 292 -3.26 28.06 7.46
N LYS A 293 -4.49 28.48 7.10
CA LYS A 293 -4.81 28.94 5.74
C LYS A 293 -3.86 30.05 5.26
N ASP A 294 -3.62 31.07 6.09
CA ASP A 294 -2.84 32.25 5.69
C ASP A 294 -1.37 31.91 5.42
N ASP A 295 -0.79 30.99 6.22
CA ASP A 295 0.58 30.51 6.02
C ASP A 295 0.70 29.78 4.68
N VAL A 296 -0.27 28.94 4.35
CA VAL A 296 -0.31 28.22 3.07
C VAL A 296 -0.49 29.18 1.89
N VAL A 297 -1.37 30.19 2.03
CA VAL A 297 -1.53 31.23 0.99
C VAL A 297 -0.24 32.01 0.76
N SER A 298 0.50 32.33 1.83
CA SER A 298 1.77 33.06 1.72
C SER A 298 2.82 32.26 0.94
N VAL A 299 2.92 30.95 1.18
CA VAL A 299 3.82 30.05 0.44
C VAL A 299 3.44 29.96 -1.04
N LEU A 300 2.15 29.76 -1.33
CA LEU A 300 1.68 29.55 -2.70
C LEU A 300 1.70 30.83 -3.56
N ARG A 301 1.67 32.02 -2.94
CA ARG A 301 1.78 33.31 -3.64
C ARG A 301 3.21 33.85 -3.73
N ASP A 302 4.16 33.22 -3.07
CA ASP A 302 5.54 33.70 -3.07
C ASP A 302 6.12 33.70 -4.50
N PRO A 303 6.70 34.83 -4.97
CA PRO A 303 7.32 34.91 -6.29
C PRO A 303 8.50 33.96 -6.45
N ASP A 304 9.21 33.64 -5.38
CA ASP A 304 10.32 32.71 -5.44
C ASP A 304 9.81 31.28 -5.67
N ASN A 305 8.59 30.93 -5.26
CA ASN A 305 8.04 29.57 -5.39
C ASN A 305 7.37 29.28 -6.74
N GLN A 306 7.42 30.19 -7.72
CA GLN A 306 6.70 30.03 -8.99
C GLN A 306 7.20 28.84 -9.83
N ASP A 307 8.49 28.53 -9.74
CA ASP A 307 9.14 27.39 -10.39
C ASP A 307 8.70 26.03 -9.83
N ILE A 308 8.41 25.97 -8.52
CA ILE A 308 8.00 24.77 -7.80
C ILE A 308 6.50 24.74 -7.47
N LEU A 309 5.73 25.74 -7.93
CA LEU A 309 4.31 25.91 -7.59
C LEU A 309 3.50 24.65 -7.88
N GLY A 310 3.79 23.98 -8.99
CA GLY A 310 3.14 22.72 -9.31
C GLY A 310 3.35 21.63 -8.25
N ALA A 311 4.60 21.44 -7.78
CA ALA A 311 4.88 20.46 -6.73
C ALA A 311 4.22 20.85 -5.39
N LEU A 312 4.12 22.16 -5.11
CA LEU A 312 3.40 22.65 -3.92
C LEU A 312 1.88 22.46 -4.02
N LEU A 313 1.30 22.53 -5.22
CA LEU A 313 -0.11 22.18 -5.44
C LEU A 313 -0.35 20.69 -5.21
N ASP A 314 0.59 19.82 -5.62
CA ASP A 314 0.53 18.39 -5.33
C ASP A 314 0.53 18.14 -3.80
N VAL A 315 1.41 18.83 -3.07
CA VAL A 315 1.46 18.78 -1.58
C VAL A 315 0.16 19.27 -0.96
N ALA A 316 -0.38 20.41 -1.43
CA ALA A 316 -1.59 20.99 -0.89
C ALA A 316 -2.82 20.10 -1.10
N ALA A 317 -2.89 19.41 -2.24
CA ALA A 317 -3.90 18.39 -2.51
C ALA A 317 -3.76 17.18 -1.58
N ALA A 318 -2.54 16.65 -1.41
CA ALA A 318 -2.25 15.50 -0.56
C ALA A 318 -2.40 15.77 0.95
N ALA A 319 -2.32 17.02 1.37
CA ALA A 319 -2.52 17.44 2.76
C ALA A 319 -3.95 17.18 3.26
N GLN A 320 -4.96 17.28 2.39
CA GLN A 320 -6.36 16.91 2.66
C GLN A 320 -6.98 17.58 3.91
N THR A 321 -6.61 18.86 4.16
CA THR A 321 -7.20 19.65 5.24
C THR A 321 -8.11 20.76 4.71
N THR A 322 -9.08 21.18 5.51
CA THR A 322 -10.00 22.27 5.14
C THR A 322 -9.27 23.61 4.99
N ALA A 323 -8.19 23.82 5.74
CA ALA A 323 -7.36 25.02 5.65
C ALA A 323 -6.59 25.08 4.32
N THR A 324 -5.93 23.98 3.91
CA THR A 324 -5.19 23.91 2.65
C THR A 324 -6.12 23.99 1.45
N GLN A 325 -7.27 23.32 1.49
CA GLN A 325 -8.28 23.39 0.44
C GLN A 325 -8.78 24.82 0.21
N LYS A 326 -9.19 25.52 1.28
CA LYS A 326 -9.65 26.92 1.18
C LYS A 326 -8.55 27.87 0.70
N ALA A 327 -7.29 27.61 1.04
CA ALA A 327 -6.16 28.39 0.54
C ALA A 327 -5.99 28.21 -0.97
N VAL A 328 -6.04 26.97 -1.47
CA VAL A 328 -5.90 26.67 -2.89
C VAL A 328 -7.07 27.23 -3.71
N MET A 329 -8.31 27.08 -3.25
CA MET A 329 -9.50 27.60 -3.94
C MET A 329 -9.53 29.14 -4.02
N GLU A 330 -8.81 29.85 -3.15
CA GLU A 330 -8.64 31.31 -3.24
C GLU A 330 -7.62 31.71 -4.33
N ILE A 331 -6.65 30.84 -4.62
CA ILE A 331 -5.52 31.13 -5.51
C ILE A 331 -5.84 30.69 -6.93
N LEU A 332 -6.44 29.51 -7.10
CA LEU A 332 -6.74 28.96 -8.41
C LEU A 332 -7.97 29.63 -9.02
N LYS A 333 -7.83 30.03 -10.28
CA LYS A 333 -8.93 30.58 -11.07
C LYS A 333 -9.32 29.56 -12.13
N PHE A 334 -10.50 28.98 -11.99
CA PHE A 334 -11.03 27.97 -12.92
C PHE A 334 -11.68 28.58 -14.17
N ASP A 335 -12.01 29.88 -14.13
CA ASP A 335 -12.73 30.57 -15.20
C ASP A 335 -11.82 31.13 -16.32
N ASP A 336 -10.51 31.24 -16.07
CA ASP A 336 -9.57 31.87 -17.00
C ASP A 336 -8.79 30.81 -17.80
N SER A 337 -9.03 30.76 -19.11
CA SER A 337 -8.36 29.84 -20.02
C SER A 337 -6.85 30.05 -20.12
N TYR A 338 -6.34 31.23 -19.74
CA TYR A 338 -4.89 31.52 -19.80
C TYR A 338 -4.12 30.89 -18.65
N TYR A 339 -4.77 30.61 -17.52
CA TYR A 339 -4.13 30.08 -16.31
C TYR A 339 -4.57 28.64 -16.00
N ILE A 340 -4.83 27.84 -17.03
CA ILE A 340 -5.46 26.51 -16.87
C ILE A 340 -4.54 25.43 -16.29
N ASP A 341 -3.23 25.57 -16.45
CA ASP A 341 -2.24 24.54 -16.08
C ASP A 341 -2.26 24.20 -14.57
N ASN A 342 -2.32 25.24 -13.72
CA ASN A 342 -2.34 25.07 -12.27
C ASN A 342 -3.65 24.43 -11.74
N PRO A 343 -4.84 24.90 -12.17
CA PRO A 343 -6.11 24.20 -11.94
C PRO A 343 -6.11 22.75 -12.44
N GLU A 344 -5.60 22.47 -13.64
CA GLU A 344 -5.54 21.12 -14.19
C GLU A 344 -4.65 20.22 -13.32
N ARG A 345 -3.48 20.70 -12.92
CA ARG A 345 -2.57 19.98 -12.02
C ARG A 345 -3.18 19.71 -10.65
N TYR A 346 -3.83 20.71 -10.04
CA TYR A 346 -4.47 20.52 -8.74
C TYR A 346 -5.60 19.48 -8.81
N VAL A 347 -6.48 19.55 -9.82
CA VAL A 347 -7.54 18.55 -10.00
C VAL A 347 -6.98 17.16 -10.24
N LEU A 348 -5.87 17.05 -10.98
CA LEU A 348 -5.16 15.79 -11.18
C LEU A 348 -4.61 15.23 -9.86
N ALA A 349 -3.96 16.04 -9.03
CA ALA A 349 -3.45 15.61 -7.73
C ALA A 349 -4.58 15.21 -6.77
N VAL A 350 -5.69 15.95 -6.78
CA VAL A 350 -6.88 15.65 -5.97
C VAL A 350 -7.49 14.28 -6.34
N ALA A 351 -7.42 13.87 -7.60
CA ALA A 351 -7.92 12.56 -8.04
C ALA A 351 -7.24 11.38 -7.32
N PHE A 352 -6.08 11.59 -6.72
CA PHE A 352 -5.32 10.59 -5.95
C PHE A 352 -5.38 10.81 -4.43
N SER A 353 -6.36 11.57 -3.93
CA SER A 353 -6.55 11.78 -2.49
C SER A 353 -6.90 10.47 -1.78
N THR A 354 -6.23 10.18 -0.66
CA THR A 354 -6.40 8.92 0.08
C THR A 354 -7.65 8.88 0.96
N HIS A 355 -8.11 10.03 1.45
CA HIS A 355 -9.28 10.22 2.31
C HIS A 355 -10.02 11.52 1.93
N PRO A 356 -10.63 11.60 0.73
CA PRO A 356 -11.30 12.80 0.25
C PRO A 356 -12.44 13.23 1.18
N SER A 357 -12.53 14.53 1.46
CA SER A 357 -13.57 15.12 2.32
C SER A 357 -14.84 15.44 1.53
N GLU A 358 -15.99 15.51 2.22
CA GLU A 358 -17.24 15.95 1.58
C GLU A 358 -17.14 17.40 1.10
N GLU A 359 -16.45 18.27 1.85
CA GLU A 359 -16.19 19.66 1.45
C GLU A 359 -15.41 19.74 0.14
N LEU A 360 -14.38 18.90 -0.06
CA LEU A 360 -13.62 18.81 -1.31
C LEU A 360 -14.50 18.43 -2.49
N LEU A 361 -15.39 17.46 -2.28
CA LEU A 361 -16.34 17.07 -3.31
C LEU A 361 -17.32 18.20 -3.61
N GLN A 362 -17.85 18.89 -2.60
CA GLN A 362 -18.77 20.02 -2.79
C GLN A 362 -18.12 21.14 -3.59
N ASP A 363 -16.89 21.55 -3.27
CA ASP A 363 -16.19 22.59 -4.02
C ASP A 363 -15.97 22.20 -5.49
N LEU A 364 -15.57 20.94 -5.76
CA LEU A 364 -15.39 20.45 -7.14
C LEU A 364 -16.72 20.28 -7.90
N LEU A 365 -17.79 19.87 -7.23
CA LEU A 365 -19.12 19.71 -7.83
C LEU A 365 -19.78 21.07 -8.10
N VAL A 366 -19.55 22.08 -7.25
CA VAL A 366 -19.94 23.47 -7.52
C VAL A 366 -19.23 23.99 -8.76
N VAL A 367 -18.00 23.53 -9.03
CA VAL A 367 -17.24 23.87 -10.24
C VAL A 367 -17.76 23.14 -11.49
N LYS A 368 -18.40 21.95 -11.41
CA LYS A 368 -18.69 21.15 -12.62
C LYS A 368 -19.94 20.25 -12.69
N GLU A 369 -20.92 20.39 -11.80
CA GLU A 369 -22.21 19.65 -11.78
C GLU A 369 -22.17 18.22 -11.22
N SER A 370 -23.35 17.74 -10.80
CA SER A 370 -23.56 16.49 -10.04
C SER A 370 -23.54 15.22 -10.91
N ILE A 371 -23.43 14.03 -10.30
CA ILE A 371 -23.55 12.73 -10.99
C ILE A 371 -24.83 12.61 -11.84
N LYS A 372 -25.96 13.13 -11.34
CA LYS A 372 -27.21 13.16 -12.11
C LYS A 372 -27.07 14.00 -13.37
N THR A 373 -26.37 15.11 -13.26
CA THR A 373 -26.08 15.99 -14.38
C THR A 373 -25.13 15.34 -15.38
N PHE A 374 -24.18 14.49 -14.98
CA PHE A 374 -23.40 13.70 -15.94
C PHE A 374 -24.25 12.71 -16.73
N ILE A 375 -25.23 12.05 -16.10
CA ILE A 375 -26.17 11.16 -16.80
C ILE A 375 -27.04 11.97 -17.77
N GLU A 376 -27.58 13.09 -17.32
CA GLU A 376 -28.35 14.02 -18.17
C GLU A 376 -27.50 14.57 -19.33
N ASN A 377 -26.22 14.86 -19.10
CA ASN A 377 -25.28 15.35 -20.10
C ASN A 377 -24.96 14.28 -21.15
N VAL A 378 -24.89 13.00 -20.77
CA VAL A 378 -24.73 11.89 -21.72
C VAL A 378 -25.92 11.82 -22.70
N GLU A 379 -27.15 12.06 -22.21
CA GLU A 379 -28.38 12.01 -23.01
C GLU A 379 -28.62 13.30 -23.81
N SER A 380 -28.36 14.47 -23.23
CA SER A 380 -28.70 15.79 -23.79
C SER A 380 -27.62 16.38 -24.71
N CYS A 381 -26.35 16.00 -24.58
CA CYS A 381 -25.29 16.57 -25.41
C CYS A 381 -25.37 16.11 -26.86
N ALA A 382 -25.35 17.06 -27.80
CA ALA A 382 -25.30 16.75 -29.24
C ALA A 382 -23.87 16.45 -29.74
N LYS A 383 -22.83 17.05 -29.14
CA LYS A 383 -21.44 16.93 -29.59
C LYS A 383 -20.77 15.66 -29.04
N PRO A 384 -19.98 14.92 -29.86
CA PRO A 384 -19.32 13.68 -29.43
C PRO A 384 -18.31 13.92 -28.29
N GLY A 385 -17.57 15.03 -28.33
CA GLY A 385 -16.60 15.37 -27.27
C GLY A 385 -17.25 15.56 -25.89
N CYS A 386 -18.45 16.15 -25.83
CA CYS A 386 -19.18 16.27 -24.56
C CYS A 386 -19.59 14.89 -24.02
N LYS A 387 -20.13 14.02 -24.89
CA LYS A 387 -20.52 12.65 -24.49
C LYS A 387 -19.32 11.85 -23.99
N GLN A 388 -18.18 11.93 -24.67
CA GLN A 388 -16.96 11.26 -24.25
C GLN A 388 -16.51 11.73 -22.86
N MET A 389 -16.55 13.04 -22.60
CA MET A 389 -16.18 13.59 -21.29
C MET A 389 -17.09 13.02 -20.19
N ALA A 390 -18.40 13.05 -20.39
CA ALA A 390 -19.35 12.55 -19.40
C ALA A 390 -19.21 11.04 -19.18
N ILE A 391 -19.04 10.25 -20.24
CA ILE A 391 -18.80 8.79 -20.14
C ILE A 391 -17.51 8.48 -19.38
N ARG A 392 -16.42 9.23 -19.62
CA ARG A 392 -15.16 9.06 -18.89
C ARG A 392 -15.30 9.42 -17.41
N ALA A 393 -16.08 10.46 -17.09
CA ALA A 393 -16.39 10.80 -15.71
C ALA A 393 -17.17 9.66 -15.02
N LEU A 394 -18.20 9.11 -15.69
CA LEU A 394 -18.92 7.94 -15.18
C LEU A 394 -18.02 6.69 -15.04
N ALA A 395 -17.04 6.53 -15.92
CA ALA A 395 -16.05 5.45 -15.86
C ALA A 395 -15.18 5.53 -14.59
N ASN A 396 -14.77 6.73 -14.18
CA ASN A 396 -14.01 6.93 -12.94
C ASN A 396 -14.92 6.86 -11.70
N ALA A 397 -16.19 7.24 -11.81
CA ALA A 397 -17.15 7.15 -10.72
C ALA A 397 -17.54 5.69 -10.37
N GLY A 398 -17.45 4.77 -11.32
CA GLY A 398 -17.65 3.33 -11.08
C GLY A 398 -19.07 2.95 -10.63
N ILE A 399 -20.09 3.74 -10.97
CA ILE A 399 -21.46 3.55 -10.49
C ILE A 399 -22.17 2.49 -11.34
N THR A 400 -22.57 1.40 -10.69
CA THR A 400 -23.23 0.25 -11.34
C THR A 400 -24.58 0.59 -11.96
N ASP A 401 -25.32 1.55 -11.42
CA ASP A 401 -26.61 2.01 -11.95
C ASP A 401 -26.51 2.62 -13.36
N THR A 402 -25.31 3.01 -13.79
CA THR A 402 -25.07 3.61 -15.12
C THR A 402 -24.92 2.59 -16.24
N ILE A 403 -24.81 1.29 -15.91
CA ILE A 403 -24.60 0.21 -16.88
C ILE A 403 -25.63 0.23 -18.02
N PRO A 404 -26.95 0.34 -17.78
CA PRO A 404 -27.94 0.36 -18.87
C PRO A 404 -27.72 1.51 -19.86
N THR A 405 -27.41 2.70 -19.36
CA THR A 405 -27.11 3.89 -20.18
C THR A 405 -25.83 3.67 -20.98
N LEU A 406 -24.77 3.14 -20.36
CA LEU A 406 -23.52 2.82 -21.05
C LEU A 406 -23.71 1.77 -22.15
N LEU A 407 -24.54 0.75 -21.92
CA LEU A 407 -24.85 -0.28 -22.92
C LEU A 407 -25.54 0.29 -24.15
N GLN A 408 -26.47 1.25 -23.98
CA GLN A 408 -27.09 1.94 -25.11
C GLN A 408 -26.05 2.67 -25.97
N HIS A 409 -25.09 3.35 -25.33
CA HIS A 409 -24.00 4.03 -26.04
C HIS A 409 -22.94 3.09 -26.61
N CYS A 410 -22.78 1.88 -26.07
CA CYS A 410 -21.93 0.85 -26.68
C CYS A 410 -22.52 0.33 -28.00
N GLU A 411 -23.84 0.16 -28.08
CA GLU A 411 -24.49 -0.46 -29.23
C GLU A 411 -24.94 0.56 -30.29
N PHE A 412 -25.44 1.73 -29.88
CA PHE A 412 -26.10 2.69 -30.76
C PHE A 412 -25.39 4.06 -30.88
N CYS A 413 -24.09 4.17 -30.59
CA CYS A 413 -23.37 5.43 -30.79
C CYS A 413 -23.35 5.90 -32.26
N SER A 414 -23.45 7.22 -32.48
CA SER A 414 -23.19 7.86 -33.78
C SER A 414 -21.70 7.82 -34.13
N ASP A 415 -20.86 8.16 -33.17
CA ASP A 415 -19.41 8.26 -33.32
C ASP A 415 -18.70 7.08 -32.65
N MET A 416 -17.81 6.41 -33.38
CA MET A 416 -17.13 5.19 -32.91
C MET A 416 -16.26 5.44 -31.66
N SER A 417 -15.70 6.63 -31.54
CA SER A 417 -14.94 7.07 -30.36
C SER A 417 -15.78 7.16 -29.07
N VAL A 418 -17.09 7.42 -29.20
CA VAL A 418 -18.04 7.37 -28.08
C VAL A 418 -18.33 5.93 -27.66
N CYS A 419 -18.53 5.02 -28.62
CA CYS A 419 -18.64 3.58 -28.34
C CYS A 419 -17.38 3.06 -27.63
N GLU A 420 -16.20 3.45 -28.12
CA GLU A 420 -14.94 3.00 -27.56
C GLU A 420 -14.75 3.45 -26.09
N ALA A 421 -15.13 4.70 -25.78
CA ALA A 421 -15.14 5.23 -24.42
C ALA A 421 -16.14 4.50 -23.52
N ALA A 422 -17.34 4.18 -24.02
CA ALA A 422 -18.37 3.46 -23.26
C ALA A 422 -17.95 2.03 -22.92
N ILE A 423 -17.32 1.31 -23.87
CA ILE A 423 -16.78 -0.03 -23.61
C ILE A 423 -15.63 0.04 -22.59
N LYS A 424 -14.77 1.07 -22.65
CA LYS A 424 -13.73 1.31 -21.62
C LYS A 424 -14.35 1.48 -20.24
N ALA A 425 -15.43 2.27 -20.16
CA ALA A 425 -16.14 2.57 -18.92
C ALA A 425 -16.73 1.30 -18.30
N LEU A 426 -17.35 0.44 -19.13
CA LEU A 426 -17.89 -0.84 -18.66
C LEU A 426 -16.80 -1.73 -18.04
N ARG A 427 -15.62 -1.86 -18.69
CA ARG A 427 -14.51 -2.69 -18.16
C ARG A 427 -14.13 -2.31 -16.72
N ARG A 428 -14.29 -1.04 -16.33
CA ARG A 428 -13.95 -0.53 -15.00
C ARG A 428 -14.99 -0.83 -13.91
N MET A 429 -16.20 -1.24 -14.29
CA MET A 429 -17.23 -1.64 -13.32
C MET A 429 -16.93 -2.97 -12.63
N GLY A 430 -15.84 -3.66 -13.00
CA GLY A 430 -15.43 -4.93 -12.40
C GLY A 430 -16.15 -6.14 -12.99
N GLN A 431 -15.51 -7.32 -12.88
CA GLN A 431 -16.03 -8.57 -13.45
C GLN A 431 -17.36 -9.02 -12.80
N GLN A 432 -17.59 -8.64 -11.54
CA GLN A 432 -18.78 -9.03 -10.78
C GLN A 432 -20.09 -8.48 -11.37
N HIS A 433 -20.01 -7.36 -12.11
CA HIS A 433 -21.17 -6.68 -12.70
C HIS A 433 -21.37 -7.01 -14.19
N MET A 434 -20.60 -7.98 -14.72
CA MET A 434 -20.66 -8.41 -16.12
C MET A 434 -21.77 -9.44 -16.33
N ASN A 435 -23.03 -9.00 -16.21
CA ASN A 435 -24.21 -9.84 -16.39
C ASN A 435 -24.34 -10.36 -17.84
N ASP A 436 -25.21 -11.36 -18.04
CA ASP A 436 -25.45 -11.96 -19.37
C ASP A 436 -25.91 -10.95 -20.42
N GLU A 437 -26.60 -9.88 -20.02
CA GLU A 437 -26.97 -8.78 -20.91
C GLU A 437 -25.74 -8.06 -21.50
N VAL A 438 -24.77 -7.72 -20.66
CA VAL A 438 -23.51 -7.09 -21.08
C VAL A 438 -22.77 -8.03 -22.04
N LYS A 439 -22.67 -9.32 -21.68
CA LYS A 439 -22.04 -10.35 -22.54
C LYS A 439 -22.75 -10.47 -23.89
N ASN A 440 -24.08 -10.40 -23.91
CA ASN A 440 -24.87 -10.43 -25.14
C ASN A 440 -24.61 -9.20 -26.03
N VAL A 441 -24.54 -8.00 -25.44
CA VAL A 441 -24.23 -6.76 -26.16
C VAL A 441 -22.82 -6.84 -26.76
N MET A 442 -21.80 -7.22 -25.98
CA MET A 442 -20.42 -7.35 -26.46
C MET A 442 -20.31 -8.37 -27.59
N ARG A 443 -21.03 -9.49 -27.52
CA ARG A 443 -21.12 -10.47 -28.63
C ARG A 443 -21.72 -9.84 -29.89
N ARG A 444 -22.80 -9.05 -29.77
CA ARG A 444 -23.40 -8.38 -30.94
C ARG A 444 -22.46 -7.37 -31.58
N ILE A 445 -21.64 -6.67 -30.77
CA ILE A 445 -20.64 -5.71 -31.24
C ILE A 445 -19.50 -6.44 -31.96
N PHE A 446 -18.90 -7.45 -31.31
CA PHE A 446 -17.77 -8.19 -31.86
C PHE A 446 -18.10 -8.89 -33.20
N PHE A 447 -19.23 -9.59 -33.26
CA PHE A 447 -19.73 -10.29 -34.45
C PHE A 447 -20.53 -9.38 -35.41
N GLN A 448 -20.56 -8.07 -35.17
CA GLN A 448 -21.22 -7.07 -36.03
C GLN A 448 -22.67 -7.43 -36.47
N LYS A 449 -23.45 -8.08 -35.60
CA LYS A 449 -24.76 -8.67 -35.98
C LYS A 449 -25.84 -7.66 -36.37
N LYS A 450 -25.72 -6.41 -35.92
CA LYS A 450 -26.70 -5.33 -36.18
C LYS A 450 -26.19 -4.26 -37.13
N ARG A 451 -24.89 -3.94 -37.05
CA ARG A 451 -24.21 -2.90 -37.83
C ARG A 451 -22.70 -3.15 -37.84
N GLY A 452 -22.00 -2.45 -38.74
CA GLY A 452 -20.55 -2.36 -38.74
C GLY A 452 -20.01 -1.57 -37.54
N TYR A 453 -18.86 -2.00 -37.05
CA TYR A 453 -18.11 -1.37 -35.97
C TYR A 453 -16.63 -1.32 -36.35
N ASP A 454 -15.93 -0.25 -35.96
CA ASP A 454 -14.49 -0.15 -36.14
C ASP A 454 -13.73 -1.26 -35.38
N THR A 455 -12.53 -1.60 -35.87
CA THR A 455 -11.66 -2.63 -35.28
C THR A 455 -11.32 -2.32 -33.82
N ALA A 456 -11.15 -1.04 -33.46
CA ALA A 456 -10.86 -0.61 -32.10
C ALA A 456 -12.02 -0.90 -31.13
N VAL A 457 -13.27 -0.74 -31.58
CA VAL A 457 -14.47 -1.05 -30.79
C VAL A 457 -14.61 -2.57 -30.62
N ARG A 458 -14.36 -3.33 -31.69
CA ARG A 458 -14.38 -4.80 -31.67
C ARG A 458 -13.28 -5.39 -30.79
N SER A 459 -12.06 -4.86 -30.82
CA SER A 459 -10.94 -5.35 -30.01
C SER A 459 -11.19 -5.13 -28.52
N ARG A 460 -11.80 -4.00 -28.13
CA ARG A 460 -12.23 -3.78 -26.74
C ARG A 460 -13.37 -4.70 -26.31
N ALA A 461 -14.37 -4.92 -27.17
CA ALA A 461 -15.45 -5.86 -26.88
C ALA A 461 -14.91 -7.29 -26.71
N LEU A 462 -13.94 -7.70 -27.55
CA LEU A 462 -13.25 -8.98 -27.44
C LEU A 462 -12.58 -9.16 -26.08
N ASN A 463 -11.85 -8.15 -25.60
CA ASN A 463 -11.17 -8.22 -24.30
C ASN A 463 -12.18 -8.44 -23.17
N ILE A 464 -13.34 -7.78 -23.18
CA ILE A 464 -14.40 -8.02 -22.19
C ILE A 464 -14.95 -9.45 -22.30
N ILE A 465 -15.15 -9.99 -23.51
CA ILE A 465 -15.63 -11.37 -23.70
C ILE A 465 -14.62 -12.38 -23.14
N LEU A 466 -13.34 -12.17 -23.42
CA LEU A 466 -12.26 -13.09 -23.01
C LEU A 466 -11.94 -13.00 -21.51
N ASP A 467 -12.02 -11.81 -20.91
CA ASP A 467 -11.74 -11.61 -19.48
C ASP A 467 -12.86 -12.19 -18.58
N ASN A 468 -14.07 -12.43 -19.11
CA ASN A 468 -15.27 -12.87 -18.34
C ASN A 468 -15.66 -14.34 -18.60
N SER A 469 -14.68 -15.25 -18.50
CA SER A 469 -14.82 -16.71 -18.66
C SER A 469 -15.49 -17.11 -19.99
N PRO A 470 -14.71 -17.23 -21.09
CA PRO A 470 -15.25 -17.62 -22.38
C PRO A 470 -15.78 -19.06 -22.35
N THR A 471 -16.70 -19.40 -23.24
CA THR A 471 -17.14 -20.79 -23.48
C THR A 471 -16.44 -21.35 -24.70
N SER A 472 -16.34 -22.68 -24.82
CA SER A 472 -15.77 -23.33 -26.01
C SER A 472 -16.49 -22.93 -27.30
N GLU A 473 -17.82 -22.76 -27.24
CA GLU A 473 -18.64 -22.24 -28.34
C GLU A 473 -18.26 -20.79 -28.71
N ASN A 474 -18.04 -19.91 -27.72
CA ASN A 474 -17.62 -18.53 -27.98
C ASN A 474 -16.24 -18.50 -28.64
N ILE A 475 -15.30 -19.32 -28.17
CA ILE A 475 -13.95 -19.40 -28.76
C ILE A 475 -14.03 -19.91 -30.21
N ALA A 476 -14.83 -20.94 -30.46
CA ALA A 476 -15.06 -21.47 -31.80
C ALA A 476 -15.65 -20.41 -32.73
N ALA A 477 -16.66 -19.66 -32.26
CA ALA A 477 -17.27 -18.58 -33.01
C ALA A 477 -16.28 -17.44 -33.29
N ILE A 478 -15.46 -17.03 -32.30
CA ILE A 478 -14.42 -16.00 -32.46
C ILE A 478 -13.41 -16.41 -33.54
N LEU A 479 -12.91 -17.65 -33.51
CA LEU A 479 -11.97 -18.15 -34.52
C LEU A 479 -12.60 -18.35 -35.91
N SER A 480 -13.92 -18.58 -35.97
CA SER A 480 -14.62 -18.64 -37.25
C SER A 480 -14.70 -17.27 -37.94
N GLU A 481 -14.73 -16.20 -37.14
CA GLU A 481 -14.76 -14.81 -37.59
C GLU A 481 -13.40 -14.34 -38.12
N THR A 482 -12.28 -14.93 -37.69
CA THR A 482 -10.92 -14.56 -38.15
C THR A 482 -10.58 -15.10 -39.54
N ARG A 483 -11.42 -14.78 -40.53
CA ARG A 483 -11.27 -15.17 -41.94
C ARG A 483 -11.46 -14.00 -42.89
N ASP A 484 -11.52 -12.78 -42.38
CA ASP A 484 -11.84 -11.62 -43.21
C ASP A 484 -10.59 -11.19 -43.99
N PRO A 485 -10.56 -11.35 -45.33
CA PRO A 485 -9.39 -10.95 -46.11
C PRO A 485 -9.16 -9.43 -46.11
N HIS A 486 -10.16 -8.62 -45.70
CA HIS A 486 -10.03 -7.17 -45.63
C HIS A 486 -9.44 -6.70 -44.29
N ASN A 487 -9.52 -7.50 -43.22
CA ASN A 487 -9.10 -7.10 -41.88
C ASN A 487 -8.04 -8.05 -41.29
N THR A 488 -7.02 -8.39 -42.08
CA THR A 488 -6.00 -9.39 -41.70
C THR A 488 -5.24 -9.05 -40.43
N GLU A 489 -4.92 -7.78 -40.17
CA GLU A 489 -4.24 -7.35 -38.95
C GLU A 489 -5.11 -7.49 -37.70
N PHE A 490 -6.41 -7.22 -37.81
CA PHE A 490 -7.36 -7.45 -36.72
C PHE A 490 -7.45 -8.96 -36.41
N ASP A 491 -7.52 -9.81 -37.43
CA ASP A 491 -7.54 -11.26 -37.25
C ASP A 491 -6.29 -11.78 -36.52
N VAL A 492 -5.10 -11.24 -36.87
CA VAL A 492 -3.85 -11.55 -36.16
C VAL A 492 -3.92 -11.11 -34.71
N TYR A 493 -4.45 -9.91 -34.43
CA TYR A 493 -4.62 -9.43 -33.07
C TYR A 493 -5.54 -10.34 -32.23
N VAL A 494 -6.70 -10.74 -32.79
CA VAL A 494 -7.65 -11.64 -32.11
C VAL A 494 -6.96 -12.95 -31.74
N GLN A 495 -6.20 -13.53 -32.66
CA GLN A 495 -5.47 -14.77 -32.41
C GLN A 495 -4.35 -14.58 -31.40
N ALA A 496 -3.53 -13.54 -31.54
CA ALA A 496 -2.46 -13.24 -30.60
C ALA A 496 -3.00 -13.07 -29.18
N ARG A 497 -4.14 -12.38 -29.02
CA ARG A 497 -4.80 -12.21 -27.71
C ARG A 497 -5.31 -13.54 -27.15
N LEU A 498 -5.94 -14.37 -27.98
CA LEU A 498 -6.42 -15.69 -27.56
C LEU A 498 -5.25 -16.61 -27.15
N PHE A 499 -4.19 -16.67 -27.96
CA PHE A 499 -2.99 -17.46 -27.67
C PHE A 499 -2.29 -16.98 -26.41
N ASN A 500 -2.22 -15.67 -26.19
CA ASN A 500 -1.66 -15.14 -24.97
C ASN A 500 -2.44 -15.58 -23.71
N LEU A 501 -3.77 -15.67 -23.79
CA LEU A 501 -4.57 -16.13 -22.66
C LEU A 501 -4.35 -17.61 -22.35
N ILE A 502 -4.08 -18.44 -23.37
CA ILE A 502 -3.77 -19.87 -23.18
C ILE A 502 -2.50 -20.06 -22.35
N ASP A 503 -1.48 -19.24 -22.60
CA ASP A 503 -0.22 -19.32 -21.84
C ASP A 503 -0.43 -18.92 -20.37
N SER A 504 -1.44 -18.09 -20.09
CA SER A 504 -1.74 -17.60 -18.74
C SER A 504 -2.77 -18.43 -17.97
N ASP A 505 -3.74 -19.07 -18.64
CA ASP A 505 -4.87 -19.77 -18.01
C ASP A 505 -5.04 -21.20 -18.59
N PRO A 506 -4.76 -22.25 -17.78
CA PRO A 506 -4.95 -23.64 -18.17
C PRO A 506 -6.41 -24.03 -18.49
N SER A 507 -7.40 -23.28 -17.99
CA SER A 507 -8.82 -23.54 -18.23
C SER A 507 -9.19 -23.18 -19.68
N VAL A 508 -8.75 -22.02 -20.16
CA VAL A 508 -8.92 -21.56 -21.54
C VAL A 508 -8.21 -22.51 -22.51
N GLN A 509 -7.04 -23.05 -22.13
CA GLN A 509 -6.36 -24.06 -22.93
C GLN A 509 -7.22 -25.32 -23.18
N LYS A 510 -7.97 -25.79 -22.17
CA LYS A 510 -8.87 -26.94 -22.33
C LYS A 510 -10.03 -26.61 -23.26
N MET A 511 -10.64 -25.43 -23.10
CA MET A 511 -11.75 -24.98 -23.93
C MET A 511 -11.35 -24.80 -25.40
N LEU A 512 -10.14 -24.28 -25.66
CA LEU A 512 -9.62 -24.21 -27.02
C LEU A 512 -9.40 -25.60 -27.60
N LYS A 513 -8.80 -26.53 -26.85
CA LYS A 513 -8.63 -27.92 -27.32
C LYS A 513 -9.95 -28.57 -27.70
N GLU A 514 -11.05 -28.22 -27.02
CA GLU A 514 -12.39 -28.65 -27.40
C GLU A 514 -12.88 -27.97 -28.68
N ALA A 515 -12.73 -26.65 -28.81
CA ALA A 515 -13.08 -25.90 -30.02
C ALA A 515 -12.27 -26.36 -31.26
N MET A 516 -11.00 -26.75 -31.07
CA MET A 516 -10.11 -27.26 -32.12
C MET A 516 -10.44 -28.68 -32.59
N LYS A 517 -11.39 -29.39 -31.96
CA LYS A 517 -11.91 -30.66 -32.51
C LYS A 517 -12.68 -30.44 -33.81
N ASP A 518 -13.17 -29.22 -34.02
CA ASP A 518 -13.91 -28.86 -35.22
C ASP A 518 -12.94 -28.63 -36.39
N GLY A 519 -13.00 -29.50 -37.40
CA GLY A 519 -12.07 -29.48 -38.55
C GLY A 519 -12.17 -28.22 -39.41
N ASN A 520 -13.30 -27.51 -39.33
CA ASN A 520 -13.49 -26.22 -39.99
C ASN A 520 -12.67 -25.11 -39.34
N ILE A 521 -12.29 -25.22 -38.07
CA ILE A 521 -11.53 -24.21 -37.31
C ILE A 521 -10.05 -24.61 -37.26
N SER A 522 -9.78 -25.90 -37.03
CA SER A 522 -8.43 -26.45 -36.94
C SER A 522 -7.81 -26.66 -38.33
N ASN A 523 -7.47 -25.56 -39.00
CA ASN A 523 -6.74 -25.58 -40.26
C ASN A 523 -5.75 -24.42 -40.36
N TYR A 524 -4.74 -24.59 -41.21
CA TYR A 524 -3.69 -23.60 -41.44
C TYR A 524 -4.20 -22.30 -42.07
N HIS A 525 -5.35 -22.32 -42.74
CA HIS A 525 -5.94 -21.12 -43.32
C HIS A 525 -6.46 -20.17 -42.23
N VAL A 526 -7.07 -20.72 -41.17
CA VAL A 526 -7.51 -19.96 -40.00
C VAL A 526 -6.33 -19.62 -39.11
N LEU A 527 -5.47 -20.60 -38.78
CA LEU A 527 -4.42 -20.44 -37.75
C LEU A 527 -3.13 -19.75 -38.22
N ALA A 528 -3.02 -19.37 -39.50
CA ALA A 528 -1.85 -18.67 -40.02
C ALA A 528 -2.24 -17.39 -40.78
N PRO A 529 -2.90 -16.41 -40.12
CA PRO A 529 -3.21 -15.14 -40.74
C PRO A 529 -1.93 -14.34 -40.98
N LYS A 530 -1.94 -13.51 -42.03
CA LYS A 530 -0.80 -12.67 -42.41
C LYS A 530 -0.96 -11.29 -41.76
N GLY A 531 -0.10 -10.97 -40.80
CA GLY A 531 -0.05 -9.64 -40.19
C GLY A 531 1.05 -9.52 -39.13
N LYS A 532 1.14 -8.34 -38.53
CA LYS A 532 2.20 -7.95 -37.58
C LYS A 532 1.66 -7.51 -36.22
N SER A 533 0.35 -7.56 -36.01
CA SER A 533 -0.28 -7.27 -34.71
C SER A 533 0.15 -8.30 -33.65
N LEU A 534 0.26 -7.87 -32.39
CA LEU A 534 0.84 -8.64 -31.30
C LEU A 534 0.08 -8.42 -29.99
N ALA A 535 0.05 -9.44 -29.14
CA ALA A 535 -0.45 -9.35 -27.78
C ALA A 535 0.28 -10.38 -26.91
N PHE A 536 0.85 -9.95 -25.79
CA PHE A 536 1.50 -10.86 -24.85
C PHE A 536 1.48 -10.33 -23.41
N THR A 537 1.55 -11.24 -22.46
CA THR A 537 1.50 -11.00 -21.01
C THR A 537 2.67 -11.72 -20.36
N ASN A 538 3.39 -11.06 -19.46
CA ASN A 538 4.47 -11.69 -18.69
C ASN A 538 4.54 -11.11 -17.27
N THR A 539 5.26 -11.78 -16.38
CA THR A 539 5.47 -11.33 -15.01
C THR A 539 6.52 -10.20 -14.98
N MET A 540 6.19 -9.09 -14.32
CA MET A 540 7.08 -7.95 -14.10
C MET A 540 7.86 -8.09 -12.80
N ALA A 541 7.18 -8.50 -11.73
CA ALA A 541 7.74 -8.71 -10.40
C ALA A 541 6.89 -9.72 -9.63
N GLU A 542 7.54 -10.52 -8.78
CA GLU A 542 6.88 -11.48 -7.90
C GLU A 542 7.47 -11.32 -6.49
N THR A 543 6.59 -11.03 -5.53
CA THR A 543 6.90 -10.91 -4.10
C THR A 543 6.07 -11.94 -3.33
N SER A 544 6.28 -12.08 -2.01
CA SER A 544 5.50 -13.03 -1.20
C SER A 544 4.01 -12.72 -1.18
N SER A 545 3.62 -11.45 -1.30
CA SER A 545 2.23 -10.99 -1.20
C SER A 545 1.63 -10.46 -2.51
N VAL A 546 2.47 -10.01 -3.46
CA VAL A 546 2.02 -9.37 -4.71
C VAL A 546 2.72 -9.98 -5.93
N LEU A 547 1.91 -10.36 -6.92
CA LEU A 547 2.35 -10.75 -8.26
C LEU A 547 1.99 -9.63 -9.24
N ALA A 548 2.98 -8.95 -9.81
CA ALA A 548 2.77 -7.93 -10.83
C ALA A 548 2.99 -8.52 -12.23
N LYS A 549 1.99 -8.40 -13.11
CA LYS A 549 2.09 -8.79 -14.52
C LYS A 549 1.91 -7.58 -15.41
N TYR A 550 2.60 -7.57 -16.54
CA TYR A 550 2.36 -6.59 -17.59
C TYR A 550 1.75 -7.26 -18.82
N PHE A 551 0.79 -6.58 -19.44
CA PHE A 551 0.15 -6.95 -20.69
C PHE A 551 0.49 -5.90 -21.73
N MET A 552 1.11 -6.29 -22.82
CA MET A 552 1.45 -5.41 -23.93
C MET A 552 0.72 -5.85 -25.19
N PHE A 553 0.23 -4.87 -25.94
CA PHE A 553 -0.44 -5.12 -27.21
C PHE A 553 -0.09 -4.09 -28.27
N LEU A 554 -0.24 -4.53 -29.52
CA LEU A 554 -0.03 -3.76 -30.72
C LEU A 554 -1.08 -4.19 -31.76
N GLU A 555 -1.92 -3.26 -32.17
CA GLU A 555 -2.89 -3.40 -33.25
C GLU A 555 -2.42 -2.51 -34.40
N ASN A 556 -2.13 -3.11 -35.54
CA ASN A 556 -1.77 -2.37 -36.74
C ASN A 556 -2.99 -2.15 -37.63
N SER A 557 -2.96 -1.07 -38.42
CA SER A 557 -3.89 -0.88 -39.53
C SER A 557 -3.49 -1.72 -40.74
N ARG A 558 -4.35 -1.75 -41.76
CA ARG A 558 -4.11 -2.50 -43.02
C ARG A 558 -2.77 -2.14 -43.67
N ALA A 559 -2.35 -0.88 -43.52
CA ALA A 559 -1.06 -0.35 -43.98
C ALA A 559 0.16 -0.87 -43.20
N SER A 560 -0.02 -1.79 -42.24
CA SER A 560 1.00 -2.20 -41.28
C SER A 560 1.57 -1.04 -40.44
N ILE A 561 0.82 0.06 -40.30
CA ILE A 561 1.15 1.17 -39.41
C ILE A 561 0.50 0.89 -38.05
N ILE A 562 1.10 1.38 -36.97
CA ILE A 562 0.52 1.29 -35.64
C ILE A 562 -0.81 2.05 -35.64
N LYS A 563 -1.93 1.35 -35.40
CA LYS A 563 -3.22 1.98 -35.10
C LYS A 563 -3.34 2.18 -33.60
N ARG A 564 -2.97 1.18 -32.81
CA ARG A 564 -2.98 1.23 -31.35
C ARG A 564 -1.85 0.41 -30.74
N SER A 565 -1.29 0.90 -29.66
CA SER A 565 -0.38 0.13 -28.82
C SER A 565 -0.61 0.49 -27.37
N GLY A 566 -0.32 -0.42 -26.45
CA GLY A 566 -0.39 -0.10 -25.04
C GLY A 566 0.25 -1.15 -24.17
N MET A 567 0.46 -0.76 -22.92
CA MET A 567 0.98 -1.59 -21.86
C MET A 567 0.18 -1.33 -20.59
N ASP A 568 -0.42 -2.38 -20.04
CA ASP A 568 -1.12 -2.38 -18.76
C ASP A 568 -0.30 -3.18 -17.74
N VAL A 569 -0.06 -2.62 -16.57
CA VAL A 569 0.59 -3.29 -15.42
C VAL A 569 -0.47 -3.51 -14.35
N VAL A 570 -0.77 -4.77 -14.08
CA VAL A 570 -1.77 -5.20 -13.10
C VAL A 570 -1.07 -5.92 -11.96
N ALA A 571 -1.34 -5.46 -10.74
CA ALA A 571 -0.91 -6.12 -9.51
C ALA A 571 -2.02 -7.07 -9.03
N TYR A 572 -1.65 -8.31 -8.75
CA TYR A 572 -2.49 -9.35 -8.19
C TYR A 572 -2.07 -9.55 -6.73
N GLY A 573 -2.94 -9.16 -5.79
CA GLY A 573 -2.70 -9.28 -4.36
C GLY A 573 -3.43 -10.48 -3.72
N TYR A 574 -3.26 -10.62 -2.42
CA TYR A 574 -3.95 -11.63 -1.61
C TYR A 574 -5.49 -11.46 -1.68
N GLY A 575 -6.22 -12.56 -1.86
CA GLY A 575 -7.70 -12.57 -1.88
C GLY A 575 -8.37 -12.31 -3.24
N ASN A 576 -7.69 -12.58 -4.37
CA ASN A 576 -8.15 -12.28 -5.73
C ASN A 576 -8.38 -10.78 -6.01
N ASN A 577 -7.85 -9.89 -5.18
CA ASN A 577 -7.86 -8.46 -5.49
C ASN A 577 -6.87 -8.17 -6.60
N THR A 578 -7.35 -7.49 -7.65
CA THR A 578 -6.55 -7.03 -8.78
C THR A 578 -6.63 -5.53 -8.87
N MET A 579 -5.49 -4.85 -9.04
CA MET A 579 -5.43 -3.40 -9.18
C MET A 579 -4.62 -3.03 -10.43
N LEU A 580 -5.14 -2.13 -11.24
CA LEU A 580 -4.36 -1.51 -12.31
C LEU A 580 -3.40 -0.48 -11.70
N VAL A 581 -2.10 -0.79 -11.70
CA VAL A 581 -1.07 0.09 -11.15
C VAL A 581 -0.78 1.22 -12.14
N TYR A 582 -0.54 0.85 -13.40
CA TYR A 582 -0.12 1.76 -14.46
C TYR A 582 -0.60 1.21 -15.81
N GLY A 583 -1.19 2.06 -16.63
CA GLY A 583 -1.63 1.73 -17.98
C GLY A 583 -1.27 2.87 -18.92
N PHE A 584 -0.54 2.57 -19.99
CA PHE A 584 -0.18 3.52 -21.03
C PHE A 584 -0.66 3.02 -22.38
N GLY A 585 -1.26 3.89 -23.18
CA GLY A 585 -1.70 3.57 -24.54
C GLY A 585 -1.39 4.69 -25.51
N ILE A 586 -0.99 4.33 -26.72
CA ILE A 586 -0.85 5.21 -27.89
C ILE A 586 -1.94 4.82 -28.89
N PHE A 587 -2.59 5.81 -29.47
CA PHE A 587 -3.52 5.62 -30.57
C PHE A 587 -3.15 6.55 -31.72
N ALA A 588 -3.31 6.05 -32.93
CA ALA A 588 -3.11 6.80 -34.16
C ALA A 588 -4.15 6.38 -35.19
N GLU A 589 -4.73 7.38 -35.87
CA GLU A 589 -5.76 7.22 -36.89
C GLU A 589 -5.39 8.10 -38.09
N GLY A 590 -5.66 7.65 -39.31
CA GLY A 590 -5.47 8.43 -40.54
C GLY A 590 -4.01 8.63 -40.98
N LEU A 591 -3.06 7.89 -40.41
CA LEU A 591 -1.65 7.93 -40.81
C LEU A 591 -1.38 7.24 -42.16
N GLU A 592 -2.32 6.42 -42.63
CA GLU A 592 -2.27 5.69 -43.89
C GLU A 592 -2.14 6.64 -45.08
N SER A 593 -2.86 7.76 -45.02
CA SER A 593 -2.85 8.82 -46.04
C SER A 593 -1.45 9.42 -46.29
N LEU A 594 -0.54 9.34 -45.30
CA LEU A 594 0.80 9.93 -45.38
C LEU A 594 1.79 9.03 -46.11
N LEU A 595 1.55 7.72 -46.11
CA LEU A 595 2.39 6.75 -46.80
C LEU A 595 2.01 6.60 -48.28
N GLY A 596 0.97 7.31 -48.73
CA GLY A 596 0.51 7.30 -50.12
C GLY A 596 -0.19 5.99 -50.51
N GLU A 597 -0.72 5.25 -49.54
CA GLU A 597 -1.59 4.10 -49.79
C GLU A 597 -3.01 4.55 -50.16
N GLU A 598 -3.67 3.82 -51.06
CA GLU A 598 -5.07 4.09 -51.42
C GLU A 598 -5.97 3.84 -50.19
N VAL A 599 -6.53 4.92 -49.67
CA VAL A 599 -7.49 4.90 -48.56
C VAL A 599 -8.88 4.57 -49.11
N GLU A 600 -9.66 3.71 -48.46
CA GLU A 600 -11.04 3.45 -48.88
C GLU A 600 -11.92 4.70 -48.70
N LYS A 601 -13.01 4.83 -49.49
CA LYS A 601 -13.92 5.99 -49.44
C LYS A 601 -14.52 6.29 -48.05
N GLU A 602 -14.57 5.30 -47.16
CA GLU A 602 -15.04 5.48 -45.78
C GLU A 602 -13.98 6.12 -44.86
N ASP A 603 -12.69 6.00 -45.21
CA ASP A 603 -11.55 6.50 -44.45
C ASP A 603 -10.95 7.80 -45.05
N GLU A 604 -11.42 8.24 -46.24
CA GLU A 604 -10.96 9.48 -46.90
C GLU A 604 -11.21 10.76 -46.07
N ASP A 605 -12.26 10.75 -45.22
CA ASP A 605 -12.63 11.87 -44.36
C ASP A 605 -11.90 11.84 -42.99
N ILE A 606 -11.11 10.80 -42.69
CA ILE A 606 -10.44 10.66 -41.40
C ILE A 606 -9.19 11.54 -41.34
N THR A 607 -9.23 12.53 -40.45
CA THR A 607 -8.08 13.40 -40.20
C THR A 607 -6.99 12.69 -39.41
N ALA A 608 -5.75 12.72 -39.94
CA ALA A 608 -4.58 12.18 -39.27
C ALA A 608 -4.46 12.70 -37.82
N THR A 609 -4.60 11.82 -36.85
CA THR A 609 -4.63 12.15 -35.42
C THR A 609 -3.83 11.12 -34.64
N ALA A 610 -2.99 11.58 -33.72
CA ALA A 610 -2.32 10.68 -32.77
C ALA A 610 -2.34 11.26 -31.36
N GLY A 611 -2.34 10.37 -30.38
CA GLY A 611 -2.31 10.76 -28.99
C GLY A 611 -1.95 9.60 -28.07
N MET A 612 -1.93 9.90 -26.78
CA MET A 612 -1.70 8.95 -25.71
C MET A 612 -2.81 9.01 -24.67
N SER A 613 -3.07 7.87 -24.04
CA SER A 613 -3.94 7.75 -22.87
C SER A 613 -3.15 7.16 -21.71
N LEU A 614 -3.31 7.74 -20.53
CA LEU A 614 -2.68 7.27 -19.30
C LEU A 614 -3.77 6.89 -18.29
N ASP A 615 -3.63 5.72 -17.71
CA ASP A 615 -4.41 5.23 -16.58
C ASP A 615 -3.44 4.97 -15.44
N LEU A 616 -3.71 5.50 -14.24
CA LEU A 616 -2.80 5.37 -13.10
C LEU A 616 -3.61 5.08 -11.84
N MET A 617 -3.23 4.04 -11.08
CA MET A 617 -3.92 3.61 -9.86
C MET A 617 -5.46 3.59 -10.02
N GLU A 618 -5.93 2.91 -11.07
CA GLU A 618 -7.35 2.82 -11.48
C GLU A 618 -8.03 4.13 -11.95
N VAL A 619 -7.38 5.29 -11.89
CA VAL A 619 -7.92 6.56 -12.41
C VAL A 619 -7.62 6.68 -13.91
N SER A 620 -8.64 6.93 -14.75
CA SER A 620 -8.41 7.27 -16.16
C SER A 620 -8.14 8.76 -16.28
N LEU A 621 -6.96 9.10 -16.79
CA LEU A 621 -6.63 10.49 -17.06
C LEU A 621 -7.17 10.92 -18.42
N ARG A 622 -7.21 12.23 -18.62
CA ARG A 622 -7.54 12.81 -19.91
C ARG A 622 -6.48 12.39 -20.94
N PRO A 623 -6.88 11.81 -22.09
CA PRO A 623 -5.96 11.52 -23.18
C PRO A 623 -5.33 12.80 -23.73
N LEU A 624 -4.02 12.75 -24.00
CA LEU A 624 -3.26 13.83 -24.59
C LEU A 624 -3.18 13.60 -26.10
N THR A 625 -3.69 14.54 -26.89
CA THR A 625 -3.58 14.51 -28.36
C THR A 625 -2.32 15.23 -28.79
N PHE A 626 -1.40 14.54 -29.47
CA PHE A 626 -0.15 15.14 -29.96
C PHE A 626 -0.39 16.07 -31.14
N PHE A 627 -1.26 15.67 -32.07
CA PHE A 627 -1.65 16.49 -33.21
C PHE A 627 -3.01 16.04 -33.76
N THR A 628 -3.64 16.92 -34.52
CA THR A 628 -4.84 16.65 -35.31
C THR A 628 -4.69 17.28 -36.69
N GLY A 629 -5.09 16.53 -37.73
CA GLY A 629 -4.95 16.91 -39.13
C GLY A 629 -3.49 16.97 -39.63
N SER A 630 -3.35 17.02 -40.95
CA SER A 630 -2.03 17.00 -41.62
C SER A 630 -1.17 18.22 -41.27
N GLY A 631 -1.78 19.39 -41.07
CA GLY A 631 -1.07 20.61 -40.64
C GLY A 631 -0.50 20.48 -39.22
N GLY A 632 -1.29 19.93 -38.29
CA GLY A 632 -0.85 19.67 -36.92
C GLY A 632 0.26 18.64 -36.87
N LEU A 633 0.15 17.56 -37.66
CA LEU A 633 1.21 16.57 -37.79
C LEU A 633 2.53 17.19 -38.27
N MET A 634 2.50 17.96 -39.37
CA MET A 634 3.72 18.57 -39.88
C MET A 634 4.34 19.49 -38.82
N SER A 635 3.52 20.29 -38.12
CA SER A 635 3.98 21.10 -36.99
C SER A 635 4.63 20.24 -35.90
N ALA A 636 4.01 19.11 -35.52
CA ALA A 636 4.52 18.22 -34.48
C ALA A 636 5.84 17.55 -34.89
N VAL A 637 5.99 17.13 -36.14
CA VAL A 637 7.24 16.54 -36.66
C VAL A 637 8.36 17.57 -36.69
N TRP A 638 8.09 18.81 -37.12
CA TRP A 638 9.09 19.87 -37.16
C TRP A 638 9.45 20.43 -35.77
N SER A 639 8.53 20.31 -34.81
CA SER A 639 8.71 20.74 -33.42
C SER A 639 9.12 19.58 -32.50
N ALA A 640 9.29 18.38 -33.03
CA ALA A 640 9.57 17.19 -32.25
C ALA A 640 10.91 17.37 -31.53
N PRO A 641 10.93 17.28 -30.19
CA PRO A 641 12.15 17.52 -29.44
C PRO A 641 13.09 16.32 -29.63
N SER A 642 14.34 16.63 -30.01
CA SER A 642 15.41 15.63 -30.08
C SER A 642 15.85 15.15 -28.69
N GLU A 643 15.56 15.93 -27.65
CA GLU A 643 15.82 15.59 -26.25
C GLU A 643 14.51 15.25 -25.52
N PRO A 644 14.55 14.45 -24.44
CA PRO A 644 13.35 14.09 -23.69
C PRO A 644 12.68 15.31 -23.07
N VAL A 645 11.39 15.51 -23.36
CA VAL A 645 10.54 16.53 -22.74
C VAL A 645 9.53 15.83 -21.85
N SER A 646 9.41 16.32 -20.61
CA SER A 646 8.44 15.79 -19.65
C SER A 646 7.00 16.10 -20.07
N ALA A 647 6.20 15.06 -20.23
CA ALA A 647 4.79 15.12 -20.54
C ALA A 647 3.90 15.13 -19.29
N LEU A 648 4.36 14.48 -18.20
CA LEU A 648 3.67 14.47 -16.92
C LEU A 648 4.68 14.41 -15.78
N GLN A 649 4.53 15.30 -14.81
CA GLN A 649 5.31 15.33 -13.57
C GLN A 649 4.37 15.49 -12.39
N ILE A 650 4.38 14.55 -11.47
CA ILE A 650 3.47 14.56 -10.33
C ILE A 650 4.04 13.83 -9.12
N ASN A 651 3.76 14.37 -7.94
CA ASN A 651 3.94 13.66 -6.67
C ASN A 651 2.58 13.22 -6.12
N ILE A 652 2.48 11.95 -5.74
CA ILE A 652 1.24 11.31 -5.32
C ILE A 652 1.42 10.69 -3.94
N LEU A 653 0.48 10.93 -3.03
CA LEU A 653 0.40 10.21 -1.76
C LEU A 653 -0.33 8.88 -1.98
N LEU A 654 0.41 7.76 -1.97
CA LEU A 654 -0.13 6.43 -2.21
C LEU A 654 -0.81 5.82 -0.98
N THR A 655 -0.15 5.92 0.17
CA THR A 655 -0.65 5.36 1.43
C THR A 655 -0.55 6.42 2.51
N ASP A 656 -1.59 6.51 3.33
CA ASP A 656 -1.62 7.40 4.48
C ASP A 656 -2.55 6.79 5.52
N HIS A 657 -1.95 6.12 6.50
CA HIS A 657 -2.66 5.44 7.56
C HIS A 657 -2.09 5.88 8.89
N VAL A 658 -2.91 6.48 9.73
CA VAL A 658 -2.55 6.82 11.11
C VAL A 658 -3.55 6.16 12.05
N GLU A 659 -3.04 5.32 12.93
CA GLU A 659 -3.85 4.61 13.92
C GLU A 659 -3.24 4.78 15.30
N ARG A 660 -4.11 4.97 16.30
CA ARG A 660 -3.70 5.05 17.69
C ARG A 660 -4.15 3.80 18.40
N LEU A 661 -3.19 3.03 18.90
CA LEU A 661 -3.41 1.82 19.67
C LEU A 661 -3.41 2.16 21.15
N HIS A 662 -4.52 1.89 21.80
CA HIS A 662 -4.71 2.09 23.23
C HIS A 662 -4.33 0.79 23.96
N LEU A 663 -3.14 0.74 24.56
CA LEU A 663 -2.68 -0.45 25.29
C LEU A 663 -3.36 -0.55 26.66
N GLN A 664 -3.53 -1.77 27.18
CA GLN A 664 -4.18 -1.98 28.48
C GLN A 664 -3.44 -1.34 29.65
N ASN A 665 -2.14 -1.10 29.52
CA ASN A 665 -1.32 -0.43 30.54
C ASN A 665 -1.46 1.10 30.56
N GLY A 666 -2.31 1.66 29.70
CA GLY A 666 -2.59 3.08 29.62
C GLY A 666 -1.76 3.84 28.59
N LEU A 667 -0.73 3.23 28.01
CA LEU A 667 0.07 3.88 26.98
C LEU A 667 -0.67 3.89 25.65
N ILE A 668 -0.48 4.97 24.89
CA ILE A 668 -1.00 5.08 23.54
C ILE A 668 0.19 4.97 22.58
N VAL A 669 0.14 3.98 21.70
CA VAL A 669 1.11 3.80 20.63
C VAL A 669 0.50 4.37 19.37
N GLU A 670 1.19 5.31 18.74
CA GLU A 670 0.81 5.84 17.44
C GLU A 670 1.55 5.06 16.37
N LEU A 671 0.77 4.48 15.47
CA LEU A 671 1.21 3.88 14.21
C LEU A 671 0.91 4.90 13.11
N SER A 672 1.90 5.19 12.28
CA SER A 672 1.74 6.02 11.09
C SER A 672 2.49 5.37 9.94
N VAL A 673 1.81 5.11 8.83
CA VAL A 673 2.42 4.64 7.59
C VAL A 673 2.04 5.59 6.48
N GLN A 674 3.05 6.20 5.87
CA GLN A 674 2.91 7.12 4.76
C GLN A 674 3.74 6.63 3.59
N GLY A 675 3.22 6.77 2.38
CA GLY A 675 3.90 6.37 1.15
C GLY A 675 3.67 7.40 0.07
N ALA A 676 4.74 7.83 -0.59
CA ALA A 676 4.72 8.79 -1.67
C ALA A 676 5.37 8.21 -2.94
N LEU A 677 4.81 8.59 -4.07
CA LEU A 677 5.28 8.27 -5.41
C LEU A 677 5.56 9.56 -6.16
N SER A 678 6.80 9.73 -6.60
CA SER A 678 7.20 10.77 -7.54
C SER A 678 7.33 10.16 -8.93
N LEU A 679 6.64 10.73 -9.92
CA LEU A 679 6.60 10.23 -11.28
C LEU A 679 6.96 11.33 -12.29
N ASP A 680 7.87 11.02 -13.20
CA ASP A 680 8.22 11.83 -14.36
C ASP A 680 8.13 10.97 -15.63
N LEU A 681 7.14 11.26 -16.46
CA LEU A 681 6.97 10.65 -17.77
C LEU A 681 7.47 11.62 -18.83
N SER A 682 8.54 11.25 -19.52
CA SER A 682 9.16 12.05 -20.57
C SER A 682 9.21 11.31 -21.89
N GLY A 683 9.23 12.06 -22.99
CA GLY A 683 9.24 11.51 -24.34
C GLY A 683 10.16 12.29 -25.27
N SER A 684 10.80 11.59 -26.21
CA SER A 684 11.52 12.18 -27.34
C SER A 684 11.19 11.43 -28.62
N LEU A 685 11.19 12.15 -29.73
CA LEU A 685 10.91 11.60 -31.05
C LEU A 685 11.89 12.18 -32.06
N THR A 686 12.59 11.31 -32.77
CA THR A 686 13.45 11.69 -33.89
C THR A 686 12.96 11.01 -35.15
N VAL A 687 12.67 11.79 -36.19
CA VAL A 687 12.20 11.29 -37.49
C VAL A 687 13.18 11.77 -38.56
N SER A 688 13.68 10.84 -39.38
CA SER A 688 14.49 11.16 -40.55
C SER A 688 13.80 10.65 -41.81
N LEU A 689 13.25 11.58 -42.60
CA LEU A 689 12.66 11.24 -43.90
C LEU A 689 13.71 10.82 -44.94
N TRP A 690 14.95 11.33 -44.82
CA TRP A 690 16.06 10.98 -45.71
C TRP A 690 16.57 9.56 -45.46
N ASN A 691 16.79 9.20 -44.20
CA ASN A 691 17.20 7.85 -43.81
C ASN A 691 16.01 6.88 -43.71
N LYS A 692 14.78 7.39 -43.87
CA LYS A 692 13.52 6.66 -43.73
C LYS A 692 13.43 5.86 -42.42
N ASN A 693 13.81 6.50 -41.32
CA ASN A 693 13.74 5.90 -40.00
C ASN A 693 13.13 6.85 -38.96
N ALA A 694 12.59 6.27 -37.90
CA ALA A 694 12.10 7.00 -36.74
C ALA A 694 12.53 6.28 -35.46
N LYS A 695 12.93 7.05 -34.45
CA LYS A 695 13.20 6.54 -33.12
C LYS A 695 12.39 7.32 -32.10
N SER A 696 11.68 6.61 -31.26
CA SER A 696 10.93 7.16 -30.13
C SER A 696 11.48 6.56 -28.84
N LEU A 697 11.66 7.41 -27.83
CA LEU A 697 12.02 6.99 -26.48
C LEU A 697 11.02 7.61 -25.51
N ILE A 698 10.33 6.75 -24.77
CA ILE A 698 9.46 7.13 -23.66
C ILE A 698 10.11 6.63 -22.39
N SER A 699 10.48 7.54 -21.50
CA SER A 699 11.14 7.21 -20.23
C SER A 699 10.19 7.53 -19.08
N ASN A 700 9.87 6.52 -18.26
CA ASN A 700 9.10 6.67 -17.04
C ASN A 700 10.04 6.52 -15.84
N ARG A 701 10.31 7.62 -15.15
CA ARG A 701 11.10 7.66 -13.92
C ARG A 701 10.19 7.67 -12.72
N VAL A 702 10.46 6.78 -11.79
CA VAL A 702 9.64 6.56 -10.61
C VAL A 702 10.52 6.55 -9.36
N GLY A 703 10.20 7.42 -8.42
CA GLY A 703 10.73 7.42 -7.06
C GLY A 703 9.65 7.07 -6.06
N LEU A 704 9.83 6.00 -5.31
CA LEU A 704 8.92 5.57 -4.25
C LEU A 704 9.60 5.77 -2.90
N ALA A 705 8.88 6.38 -1.96
CA ALA A 705 9.32 6.51 -0.58
C ALA A 705 8.18 6.06 0.35
N ILE A 706 8.49 5.16 1.29
CA ILE A 706 7.57 4.67 2.32
C ILE A 706 8.20 4.94 3.68
N GLU A 707 7.47 5.65 4.53
CA GLU A 707 7.82 5.92 5.93
C GLU A 707 6.79 5.28 6.85
N GLY A 708 7.23 4.29 7.62
CA GLY A 708 6.48 3.70 8.72
C GLY A 708 7.05 4.19 10.04
N SER A 709 6.23 4.71 10.94
CA SER A 709 6.61 5.01 12.30
C SER A 709 5.67 4.33 13.28
N THR A 710 6.24 3.73 14.32
CA THR A 710 5.50 3.12 15.42
C THR A 710 6.14 3.58 16.72
N GLY A 711 5.42 4.35 17.51
CA GLY A 711 6.02 4.94 18.68
C GLY A 711 5.03 5.46 19.72
N ILE A 712 5.52 5.57 20.94
CA ILE A 712 4.82 6.20 22.06
C ILE A 712 5.19 7.68 22.06
N LYS A 713 4.24 8.54 21.69
CA LYS A 713 4.38 10.00 21.72
C LYS A 713 3.71 10.53 22.98
N THR A 714 4.48 10.79 24.04
CA THR A 714 3.97 11.39 25.28
C THR A 714 4.76 12.64 25.62
N SER A 715 4.16 13.57 26.39
CA SER A 715 4.81 14.82 26.80
C SER A 715 6.20 14.63 27.44
N PRO A 716 6.44 13.67 28.37
CA PRO A 716 7.73 13.53 29.04
C PRO A 716 8.77 12.66 28.32
N PHE A 717 8.37 11.73 27.46
CA PHE A 717 9.29 10.84 26.74
C PHE A 717 8.71 10.37 25.40
N ARG A 718 9.60 10.09 24.46
CA ARG A 718 9.27 9.58 23.13
C ARG A 718 10.15 8.39 22.83
N ALA A 719 9.53 7.26 22.50
CA ALA A 719 10.27 6.13 21.96
C ALA A 719 9.50 5.52 20.81
N GLY A 720 10.23 5.08 19.80
CA GLY A 720 9.62 4.46 18.65
C GLY A 720 10.66 3.92 17.69
N ILE A 721 10.14 3.20 16.72
CA ILE A 721 10.88 2.72 15.57
C ILE A 721 10.32 3.43 14.36
N GLU A 722 11.22 3.89 13.52
CA GLU A 722 10.94 4.44 12.21
C GLU A 722 11.57 3.52 11.16
N ILE A 723 10.78 3.11 10.19
CA ILE A 723 11.16 2.25 9.08
C ILE A 723 11.02 3.10 7.83
N ARG A 724 12.10 3.18 7.07
CA ARG A 724 12.16 3.86 5.79
C ARG A 724 12.48 2.84 4.71
N SER A 725 11.67 2.84 3.66
CA SER A 725 11.90 2.05 2.47
C SER A 725 11.81 2.97 1.28
N ASP A 726 12.83 2.97 0.45
CA ASP A 726 12.84 3.73 -0.79
C ASP A 726 13.20 2.84 -1.98
N ALA A 727 12.60 3.14 -3.12
CA ALA A 727 12.87 2.46 -4.37
C ALA A 727 12.90 3.46 -5.51
N SER A 728 13.89 3.33 -6.38
CA SER A 728 13.98 4.07 -7.62
C SER A 728 13.93 3.09 -8.79
N SER A 729 13.15 3.42 -9.81
CA SER A 729 13.02 2.62 -11.02
C SER A 729 12.86 3.52 -12.22
N VAL A 730 13.49 3.14 -13.32
CA VAL A 730 13.30 3.76 -14.62
C VAL A 730 12.87 2.68 -15.59
N ILE A 731 11.83 2.95 -16.37
CA ILE A 731 11.35 2.08 -17.44
C ILE A 731 11.43 2.86 -18.73
N ASP A 732 12.32 2.42 -19.62
CA ASP A 732 12.50 3.00 -20.94
C ASP A 732 11.81 2.13 -21.98
N PHE A 733 10.91 2.74 -22.73
CA PHE A 733 10.25 2.14 -23.89
C PHE A 733 10.79 2.79 -25.15
N GLN A 734 11.63 2.05 -25.86
CA GLN A 734 12.23 2.47 -27.12
C GLN A 734 11.49 1.80 -28.28
N THR A 735 11.12 2.61 -29.27
CA THR A 735 10.53 2.14 -30.53
C THR A 735 11.41 2.61 -31.68
N ASP A 736 12.00 1.65 -32.39
CA ASP A 736 12.76 1.91 -33.61
C ASP A 736 11.95 1.43 -34.82
N VAL A 737 11.72 2.34 -35.76
CA VAL A 737 10.98 2.09 -36.99
C VAL A 737 11.88 2.37 -38.19
N ASP A 738 11.98 1.40 -39.09
CA ASP A 738 12.63 1.53 -40.39
C ASP A 738 11.57 1.32 -41.47
N PHE A 739 11.35 2.34 -42.29
CA PHE A 739 10.35 2.36 -43.36
C PHE A 739 10.97 2.52 -44.75
N TYR A 740 12.21 2.05 -44.95
CA TYR A 740 12.89 2.15 -46.24
C TYR A 740 12.22 1.34 -47.37
N ASP A 741 11.89 0.07 -47.11
CA ASP A 741 11.23 -0.86 -48.04
C ASP A 741 9.90 -1.37 -47.46
N LYS A 742 9.99 -2.16 -46.38
CA LYS A 742 8.86 -2.66 -45.59
C LYS A 742 9.02 -2.13 -44.18
N ILE A 743 7.93 -1.70 -43.56
CA ILE A 743 7.94 -1.22 -42.18
C ILE A 743 8.46 -2.34 -41.27
N LYS A 744 9.66 -2.16 -40.73
CA LYS A 744 10.23 -2.97 -39.65
C LYS A 744 10.12 -2.16 -38.38
N MET A 745 9.61 -2.80 -37.34
CA MET A 745 9.46 -2.17 -36.03
C MET A 745 10.10 -3.06 -34.98
N CYS A 746 10.93 -2.45 -34.14
CA CYS A 746 11.48 -3.07 -32.94
C CYS A 746 10.96 -2.31 -31.73
N LEU A 747 10.28 -3.03 -30.85
CA LEU A 747 9.83 -2.53 -29.56
C LEU A 747 10.76 -3.10 -28.50
N GLN A 748 11.40 -2.22 -27.74
CA GLN A 748 12.28 -2.60 -26.64
C GLN A 748 11.79 -1.95 -25.37
N MET A 749 11.51 -2.78 -24.37
CA MET A 749 11.30 -2.34 -23.00
C MET A 749 12.56 -2.68 -22.20
N SER A 750 13.26 -1.67 -21.73
CA SER A 750 14.43 -1.81 -20.87
C SER A 750 14.14 -1.26 -19.49
N ARG A 751 14.49 -2.03 -18.46
CA ARG A 751 14.53 -1.60 -17.08
C ARG A 751 15.99 -1.56 -16.63
N PRO A 752 16.67 -0.39 -16.65
CA PRO A 752 17.98 -0.23 -16.02
C PRO A 752 17.95 -0.60 -14.52
N GLU A 753 19.12 -0.73 -13.90
CA GLU A 753 19.26 -1.12 -12.49
C GLU A 753 18.37 -0.26 -11.56
N SER A 754 17.44 -0.93 -10.87
CA SER A 754 16.59 -0.32 -9.86
C SER A 754 17.25 -0.44 -8.49
N VAL A 755 17.40 0.66 -7.78
CA VAL A 755 17.96 0.67 -6.42
C VAL A 755 16.80 0.67 -5.44
N ALA A 756 16.73 -0.36 -4.60
CA ALA A 756 15.86 -0.40 -3.43
C ALA A 756 16.71 -0.34 -2.16
N ARG A 757 16.35 0.54 -1.23
CA ARG A 757 17.04 0.69 0.06
C ARG A 757 16.03 0.52 1.17
N PHE A 758 16.44 -0.24 2.17
CA PHE A 758 15.69 -0.44 3.39
C PHE A 758 16.52 0.03 4.58
N GLY A 759 15.89 0.82 5.44
CA GLY A 759 16.52 1.36 6.64
C GLY A 759 15.57 1.32 7.83
N THR A 760 16.05 0.80 8.96
CA THR A 760 15.35 0.92 10.25
C THR A 760 16.13 1.85 11.17
N ILE A 761 15.44 2.86 11.70
CA ILE A 761 15.94 3.79 12.71
C ILE A 761 15.20 3.50 14.01
N SER A 762 15.93 3.06 15.04
CA SER A 762 15.39 2.89 16.38
C SER A 762 15.80 4.06 17.28
N SER A 763 14.82 4.76 17.86
CA SER A 763 15.08 5.92 18.71
C SER A 763 14.64 5.65 20.16
N PRO A 764 15.59 5.46 21.10
CA PRO A 764 15.27 5.11 22.48
C PRO A 764 14.86 6.28 23.39
N ASP A 765 15.07 7.55 23.00
CA ASP A 765 14.59 8.76 23.69
C ASP A 765 14.94 10.04 22.88
N THR A 766 13.98 10.86 22.42
CA THR A 766 14.26 12.05 21.55
C THR A 766 14.38 13.41 22.25
N ARG A 767 14.44 13.52 23.58
CA ARG A 767 14.63 14.83 24.23
C ARG A 767 16.03 15.45 24.13
N GLN A 768 16.93 14.92 23.31
CA GLN A 768 18.27 15.50 23.09
C GLN A 768 18.41 16.02 21.67
N TYR A 769 17.56 16.96 21.29
CA TYR A 769 17.91 17.99 20.32
C TYR A 769 18.43 19.20 21.11
N ASP A 770 19.69 19.11 21.55
CA ASP A 770 20.47 20.29 21.90
C ASP A 770 21.59 20.41 20.86
N ASN A 771 21.53 21.53 20.15
CA ASN A 771 22.49 22.12 19.22
C ASN A 771 23.85 21.41 19.09
N GLY A 772 24.13 20.92 17.87
CA GLY A 772 25.49 20.79 17.35
C GLY A 772 26.40 19.81 18.08
N SER A 773 26.16 18.51 17.94
CA SER A 773 27.27 17.54 18.01
C SER A 773 26.93 16.28 17.20
N LEU A 774 27.85 15.90 16.31
CA LEU A 774 27.82 14.63 15.58
C LEU A 774 27.63 13.47 16.56
N LEU A 775 26.49 12.78 16.49
CA LEU A 775 26.27 11.52 17.18
C LEU A 775 26.06 10.41 16.16
N LEU A 776 26.89 9.36 16.29
CA LEU A 776 26.93 8.16 15.49
C LEU A 776 25.52 7.62 15.20
N ARG A 777 25.05 7.87 13.98
CA ARG A 777 23.95 7.13 13.35
C ARG A 777 24.42 5.69 13.17
N VAL A 778 23.84 4.75 13.89
CA VAL A 778 23.94 3.34 13.50
C VAL A 778 22.87 3.11 12.42
N CYS A 779 23.11 3.69 11.23
CA CYS A 779 22.39 3.30 10.04
C CYS A 779 22.92 1.93 9.62
N ARG A 780 22.06 0.92 9.61
CA ARG A 780 22.32 -0.28 8.81
C ARG A 780 21.61 -0.05 7.49
N LEU A 781 22.36 0.41 6.49
CA LEU A 781 21.96 0.37 5.10
C LEU A 781 22.31 -1.04 4.62
N ASP A 782 21.33 -1.93 4.61
CA ASP A 782 21.47 -3.18 3.88
C ASP A 782 21.08 -2.85 2.41
N THR A 783 22.07 -2.47 1.60
CA THR A 783 21.87 -2.31 0.15
C THR A 783 21.76 -3.70 -0.47
N VAL A 784 20.57 -4.05 -0.95
CA VAL A 784 20.36 -5.26 -1.76
C VAL A 784 20.44 -4.84 -3.23
N GLU A 785 21.59 -5.04 -3.85
CA GLU A 785 21.72 -4.97 -5.31
C GLU A 785 21.05 -6.21 -5.90
N ILE A 786 19.98 -6.02 -6.69
CA ILE A 786 19.28 -7.11 -7.37
C ILE A 786 19.84 -7.20 -8.80
N ASP A 787 20.78 -8.12 -9.00
CA ASP A 787 21.36 -8.42 -10.31
C ASP A 787 20.32 -9.09 -11.25
N PRO A 788 20.21 -8.65 -12.53
CA PRO A 788 19.25 -9.19 -13.49
C PRO A 788 19.55 -10.62 -14.00
N GLU A 789 20.70 -11.22 -13.68
CA GLU A 789 21.08 -12.55 -14.18
C GLU A 789 20.57 -13.75 -13.34
N SER A 790 19.92 -13.51 -12.19
CA SER A 790 19.47 -14.62 -11.31
C SER A 790 18.16 -15.31 -11.74
N ILE A 791 17.49 -14.85 -12.81
CA ILE A 791 16.18 -15.38 -13.26
C ILE A 791 16.34 -16.45 -14.38
N ARG A 792 17.30 -17.36 -14.25
CA ARG A 792 17.33 -18.60 -15.06
C ARG A 792 17.63 -19.83 -14.22
N SER A 793 16.57 -20.38 -13.62
CA SER A 793 16.21 -21.81 -13.53
C SER A 793 15.51 -22.12 -12.21
N PRO A 794 14.37 -22.86 -12.22
CA PRO A 794 13.74 -23.30 -10.99
C PRO A 794 14.50 -24.54 -10.50
N LYS A 795 15.17 -24.46 -9.35
CA LYS A 795 15.52 -25.64 -8.56
C LYS A 795 14.63 -25.67 -7.31
N PRO A 796 13.84 -26.73 -7.07
CA PRO A 796 13.07 -26.85 -5.86
C PRO A 796 14.02 -27.19 -4.70
N VAL A 797 14.07 -26.33 -3.69
CA VAL A 797 14.76 -26.61 -2.42
C VAL A 797 13.72 -27.19 -1.46
N MET A 798 13.75 -28.51 -1.28
CA MET A 798 13.02 -29.23 -0.23
C MET A 798 13.91 -29.37 1.02
N TYR A 799 13.48 -28.80 2.14
CA TYR A 799 13.81 -29.21 3.50
C TYR A 799 12.51 -29.73 4.12
N GLY A 800 12.33 -30.92 4.71
CA GLY A 800 13.15 -32.09 4.94
C GLY A 800 12.41 -32.98 5.95
N SER A 801 12.44 -34.31 5.82
CA SER A 801 12.34 -35.29 6.94
C SER A 801 12.38 -36.72 6.42
N ALA A 802 13.23 -37.55 7.03
CA ALA A 802 13.58 -38.91 6.66
C ALA A 802 12.46 -39.95 6.83
N HIS A 803 12.40 -40.95 5.93
CA HIS A 803 12.20 -42.38 6.27
C HIS A 803 12.34 -43.27 5.02
N PHE A 804 13.31 -44.20 5.08
CA PHE A 804 13.36 -45.58 4.56
C PHE A 804 12.84 -45.98 3.14
N ALA A 805 13.66 -46.84 2.52
CA ALA A 805 13.36 -47.90 1.53
C ALA A 805 13.45 -47.55 0.02
N LEU A 806 14.67 -47.64 -0.51
CA LEU A 806 14.95 -47.97 -1.92
C LEU A 806 14.94 -49.51 -2.08
N SER A 807 14.04 -50.03 -2.91
CA SER A 807 14.23 -51.32 -3.56
C SER A 807 13.68 -51.28 -4.99
N SER A 808 14.37 -52.00 -5.87
CA SER A 808 14.02 -52.38 -7.25
C SER A 808 13.97 -51.28 -8.32
N PHE A 809 15.03 -51.16 -9.12
CA PHE A 809 15.04 -51.65 -10.52
C PHE A 809 16.47 -51.57 -11.10
N CYS A 810 17.15 -52.71 -11.13
CA CYS A 810 18.26 -53.01 -12.04
C CYS A 810 18.15 -54.49 -12.40
N ARG A 811 18.28 -54.84 -13.69
CA ARG A 811 18.81 -56.15 -14.12
C ARG A 811 19.65 -56.03 -15.41
N PRO A 812 20.65 -56.93 -15.59
CA PRO A 812 21.85 -56.70 -16.39
C PRO A 812 21.88 -57.54 -17.68
N LEU A 813 22.79 -57.21 -18.60
CA LEU A 813 23.25 -58.09 -19.69
C LEU A 813 24.79 -58.17 -19.65
N TYR A 814 25.30 -59.40 -19.62
CA TYR A 814 26.71 -59.78 -19.53
C TYR A 814 27.17 -60.28 -20.92
N ASP A 815 28.40 -59.98 -21.34
CA ASP A 815 29.03 -60.54 -22.55
C ASP A 815 30.41 -61.14 -22.18
N PRO A 816 30.80 -62.34 -22.67
CA PRO A 816 31.70 -63.25 -21.96
C PRO A 816 33.07 -63.46 -22.66
N ASP A 817 33.86 -62.41 -22.86
CA ASP A 817 35.18 -62.56 -23.54
C ASP A 817 36.27 -61.54 -23.15
N ARG A 818 36.40 -61.19 -21.87
CA ARG A 818 37.59 -60.44 -21.38
C ARG A 818 37.86 -60.65 -19.89
N LEU A 819 38.87 -61.46 -19.58
CA LEU A 819 39.54 -61.49 -18.27
C LEU A 819 40.52 -60.31 -18.20
N ASP A 820 40.24 -59.33 -17.34
CA ASP A 820 41.16 -58.86 -16.29
C ASP A 820 40.64 -57.59 -15.61
N ASP A 821 41.10 -57.43 -14.37
CA ASP A 821 40.50 -56.73 -13.23
C ASP A 821 40.24 -55.21 -13.36
N ARG A 822 39.12 -54.79 -12.72
CA ARG A 822 38.79 -53.45 -12.18
C ARG A 822 38.42 -52.33 -13.17
N THR A 823 37.14 -52.27 -13.55
CA THR A 823 36.25 -51.07 -13.52
C THR A 823 34.90 -51.41 -14.15
N ALA A 824 33.80 -51.23 -13.42
CA ALA A 824 32.45 -51.29 -13.99
C ALA A 824 31.90 -49.86 -14.08
N VAL A 825 31.82 -49.36 -15.31
CA VAL A 825 31.11 -48.14 -15.70
C VAL A 825 29.75 -48.58 -16.27
N ALA A 826 28.66 -47.97 -15.81
CA ALA A 826 27.36 -48.05 -16.47
C ALA A 826 27.06 -46.71 -17.15
N ILE A 827 26.93 -46.72 -18.47
CA ILE A 827 26.47 -45.61 -19.33
C ILE A 827 25.03 -45.93 -19.76
N CYS A 828 24.10 -44.99 -19.55
CA CYS A 828 22.83 -44.93 -20.28
C CYS A 828 22.86 -43.75 -21.24
N TYR A 829 22.49 -44.01 -22.49
CA TYR A 829 22.50 -43.10 -23.63
C TYR A 829 21.36 -42.07 -23.61
N PHE A 830 21.64 -40.82 -23.99
CA PHE A 830 20.81 -40.01 -24.91
C PHE A 830 21.74 -39.16 -25.81
N PRO A 831 21.41 -38.93 -27.10
CA PRO A 831 22.35 -38.47 -28.14
C PRO A 831 22.45 -36.93 -28.30
N ALA A 832 23.51 -36.54 -29.01
CA ALA A 832 24.21 -35.25 -29.04
C ALA A 832 23.72 -34.15 -30.03
N ARG A 833 24.11 -32.90 -29.75
CA ARG A 833 25.01 -32.00 -30.55
C ARG A 833 25.19 -30.62 -29.87
N LEU A 834 26.36 -30.35 -29.25
CA LEU A 834 27.49 -29.45 -29.65
C LEU A 834 27.14 -27.94 -29.75
N SER A 835 27.82 -26.99 -29.10
CA SER A 835 29.29 -26.83 -28.97
C SER A 835 29.76 -25.85 -27.84
N LEU A 836 30.87 -26.25 -27.20
CA LEU A 836 32.01 -25.58 -26.52
C LEU A 836 32.00 -24.07 -26.17
N LEU A 837 32.23 -23.76 -24.88
CA LEU A 837 33.33 -22.88 -24.42
C LEU A 837 33.64 -23.12 -22.92
N ASP A 838 34.92 -23.35 -22.63
CA ASP A 838 35.51 -23.70 -21.33
C ASP A 838 35.42 -22.57 -20.29
N ILE A 839 34.90 -22.85 -19.09
CA ILE A 839 35.27 -22.11 -17.87
C ILE A 839 35.49 -23.12 -16.73
N ASN A 840 36.76 -23.23 -16.34
CA ASN A 840 37.23 -23.93 -15.15
C ASN A 840 36.85 -23.11 -13.90
N ILE A 841 36.07 -23.67 -12.97
CA ILE A 841 35.93 -23.12 -11.61
C ILE A 841 36.34 -24.22 -10.63
N SER A 842 37.59 -24.14 -10.15
CA SER A 842 38.01 -24.77 -8.91
C SER A 842 37.64 -23.85 -7.75
N THR A 843 36.64 -24.25 -6.98
CA THR A 843 36.34 -23.63 -5.68
C THR A 843 37.49 -23.93 -4.72
N THR A 844 38.30 -22.91 -4.42
CA THR A 844 39.27 -22.94 -3.32
C THR A 844 38.86 -21.90 -2.28
N ILE A 845 38.38 -22.36 -1.14
CA ILE A 845 38.10 -21.52 0.04
C ILE A 845 39.43 -21.02 0.58
N SER A 846 39.64 -19.70 0.55
CA SER A 846 40.77 -19.04 1.21
C SER A 846 40.28 -17.80 1.94
N ARG A 847 40.27 -17.87 3.27
CA ARG A 847 40.29 -16.70 4.16
C ARG A 847 41.57 -15.91 3.89
N ARG A 848 41.45 -14.64 3.49
CA ARG A 848 42.54 -13.66 3.62
C ARG A 848 42.01 -12.36 4.20
N SER A 849 42.52 -12.06 5.39
CA SER A 849 42.68 -10.71 5.90
C SER A 849 43.79 -10.01 5.09
N SER A 850 43.52 -8.80 4.62
CA SER A 850 44.59 -7.85 4.27
C SER A 850 44.06 -6.43 4.32
N ALA A 851 44.66 -5.66 5.23
CA ALA A 851 44.63 -4.21 5.24
C ALA A 851 45.29 -3.67 3.96
N VAL A 852 44.67 -2.66 3.35
CA VAL A 852 45.34 -1.68 2.48
C VAL A 852 44.78 -0.30 2.83
N SER A 853 45.71 0.60 3.12
CA SER A 853 45.53 1.99 3.52
C SER A 853 45.52 2.94 2.32
N ASN A 854 44.88 4.11 2.53
CA ASN A 854 45.06 5.40 1.85
C ASN A 854 44.51 5.49 0.41
N HIS A 855 43.96 6.61 -0.05
CA HIS A 855 43.74 7.96 0.47
C HIS A 855 42.80 8.57 -0.58
N ASP A 856 41.63 9.08 -0.22
CA ASP A 856 41.14 10.31 -0.85
C ASP A 856 40.10 11.01 0.03
N ARG A 857 40.24 12.33 0.03
CA ARG A 857 39.80 13.26 1.05
C ARG A 857 38.34 13.66 0.83
N CYS A 858 37.47 13.36 1.79
CA CYS A 858 36.30 14.20 2.05
C CYS A 858 36.78 15.55 2.60
N ARG A 859 36.45 16.65 1.92
CA ARG A 859 36.42 18.00 2.49
C ARG A 859 34.96 18.43 2.59
N LEU A 860 34.58 18.67 3.86
CA LEU A 860 33.55 19.54 4.44
C LEU A 860 32.32 19.88 3.60
#